data_AF-A0A1W1X799-F1
#
_entry.id   AF-A0A1W1X799-F1
#
_cell.length_a   1.000
_cell.length_b   1.000
_cell.length_c   1.000
_cell.angle_alpha   90.00
_cell.angle_beta   90.00
_cell.angle_gamma   90.00
#
_symmetry.space_group_name_H-M   'P 1'
#
loop_
_entity.id
_entity.type
_entity.pdbx_description
1 polymer ?
#
loop_
_entity_poly.entity_id
_entity_poly.type
_entity_poly.pdbx_seq_one_letter_code
_entity_poly.pdbx_strand_id
1 'polypeptide(L)'
;MSLPDRIELLRQSSALSGIDFIYVAPTQDELQVYFVHDKLPAAVKTALTGLAPDQFSITGEGQVTPAHVAVLTSSMVQVNGRDALKLTLSGPGGFGYYRLAINSAKLDGYYNRVRFSFKAACASQLDCETGPHACPPEAQIDFPVDYSARDFWSLRQALFDFAAQRYPDWQDRLEADLGVVMVELLSALGDEFSYAQDRILRETTLETASQRRSLRQLARLVDYPLDNGSGAFAWLAISANSIGKVKGGTVVTDPAQQIAFEVGHGLADYNVDFPVDPALNQLAPHLWDENDSCLPAGSTQLTLAGHLQALLAPWVATDPVGKWIALLTRPTDPSKPARQLAVRVASATDGSDVLLAQDITTIVWDVPTPFELDLETLVVLGNLLPATSGRTLPARSEPALRFRIGAPAGPADPNADLPQALERIGINEALDYAAVHTRIKHLFSLPGSDVVPLAWYADDDGASVPEVEVVREGHGPWHWRDALIGEETALPTDPVYVLEDGLYRTVFSAERFGKVTALSDYASSEGMTLRFGDGEFGQQAPQGAVFAVRYRLGNGRLMNVSAGTLVRFDSQPAFVDAVTNPLPASGGRDPESAEQIRINAPQAFRTVTERAVRPEDYADIAQRLPWVQRAGAVQRWTGSWPTVMVTPDVRDSYGASAGQQAELTALLDRVRQAGREVRQRQPRYASFDLEIVVCVLPRAYRGEVKAAVLQALFGSDGMSGFFDPDHFTFGTPLSRAALLAAIQAVPGVKAVEDMQVRRRGWFGWRAFNEFSLSVAPDEIVRVTNDRDLPERGAVKLVMEGGL
;
A
#
# COMPACT_ATOMS: atom_id res chain seq x y z
N MET A 1 -49.08 1.76 56.60
CA MET A 1 -50.27 1.84 57.48
C MET A 1 -51.33 0.91 56.90
N SER A 2 -51.73 -0.15 57.60
CA SER A 2 -52.81 -1.04 57.13
C SER A 2 -54.15 -0.32 57.30
N LEU A 3 -54.88 -0.10 56.21
CA LEU A 3 -56.22 0.48 56.26
C LEU A 3 -57.15 -0.49 57.02
N PRO A 4 -58.01 0.01 57.94
CA PRO A 4 -58.95 -0.83 58.66
C PRO A 4 -59.98 -1.46 57.72
N ASP A 5 -60.35 -2.72 57.99
CA ASP A 5 -61.30 -3.46 57.16
C ASP A 5 -62.72 -2.87 57.28
N ARG A 6 -63.14 -2.22 56.20
CA ARG A 6 -64.39 -1.46 56.15
C ARG A 6 -65.64 -2.34 56.18
N ILE A 7 -65.57 -3.58 55.68
CA ILE A 7 -66.75 -4.46 55.66
C ILE A 7 -67.10 -4.97 57.06
N GLU A 8 -66.06 -5.23 57.87
CA GLU A 8 -66.22 -5.65 59.26
C GLU A 8 -66.80 -4.53 60.13
N LEU A 9 -66.36 -3.29 59.88
CA LEU A 9 -66.95 -2.11 60.52
C LEU A 9 -68.42 -1.91 60.15
N LEU A 10 -68.83 -2.26 58.92
CA LEU A 10 -70.23 -2.18 58.51
C LEU A 10 -71.10 -3.25 59.16
N ARG A 11 -70.61 -4.49 59.35
CA ARG A 11 -71.34 -5.56 60.07
C ARG A 11 -71.65 -5.20 61.53
N GLN A 12 -70.83 -4.37 62.14
CA GLN A 12 -70.98 -3.93 63.53
C GLN A 12 -71.80 -2.63 63.66
N SER A 13 -72.16 -1.99 62.55
CA SER A 13 -72.87 -0.70 62.53
C SER A 13 -74.39 -0.88 62.58
N SER A 14 -75.04 -0.22 63.55
CA SER A 14 -76.51 -0.13 63.60
C SER A 14 -77.09 1.03 62.79
N ALA A 15 -76.22 1.90 62.24
CA ALA A 15 -76.61 3.14 61.58
C ALA A 15 -76.51 3.10 60.04
N LEU A 16 -75.60 2.28 59.50
CA LEU A 16 -75.33 2.14 58.08
C LEU A 16 -75.24 0.67 57.68
N SER A 17 -75.61 0.35 56.45
CA SER A 17 -75.38 -0.96 55.86
C SER A 17 -74.69 -0.83 54.49
N GLY A 18 -74.30 -1.95 53.89
CA GLY A 18 -73.81 -2.02 52.52
C GLY A 18 -74.58 -3.08 51.74
N ILE A 19 -74.59 -2.98 50.42
CA ILE A 19 -75.02 -4.07 49.55
C ILE A 19 -73.95 -5.16 49.61
N ASP A 20 -74.37 -6.39 49.90
CA ASP A 20 -73.48 -7.55 49.93
C ASP A 20 -73.44 -8.21 48.54
N PHE A 21 -74.59 -8.73 48.11
CA PHE A 21 -74.74 -9.31 46.78
C PHE A 21 -76.16 -9.16 46.23
N ILE A 22 -76.32 -9.41 44.94
CA ILE A 22 -77.62 -9.42 44.25
C ILE A 22 -77.88 -10.83 43.75
N TYR A 23 -79.08 -11.33 44.04
CA TYR A 23 -79.62 -12.51 43.41
C TYR A 23 -80.54 -12.10 42.25
N VAL A 24 -80.32 -12.69 41.08
CA VAL A 24 -81.15 -12.47 39.88
C VAL A 24 -82.13 -13.63 39.78
N ALA A 25 -83.43 -13.35 39.75
CA ALA A 25 -84.44 -14.39 39.60
C ALA A 25 -84.34 -15.06 38.20
N PRO A 26 -84.79 -16.32 38.04
CA PRO A 26 -84.73 -17.03 36.75
C PRO A 26 -85.43 -16.31 35.60
N THR A 27 -86.45 -15.51 35.89
CA THR A 27 -87.19 -14.69 34.92
C THR A 27 -86.43 -13.43 34.47
N GLN A 28 -85.33 -13.08 35.15
CA GLN A 28 -84.41 -11.95 34.86
C GLN A 28 -85.03 -10.55 34.89
N ASP A 29 -86.30 -10.43 35.25
CA ASP A 29 -87.05 -9.19 35.48
C ASP A 29 -87.21 -8.87 36.97
N GLU A 30 -86.72 -9.74 37.86
CA GLU A 30 -86.73 -9.56 39.31
C GLU A 30 -85.33 -9.71 39.91
N LEU A 31 -84.93 -8.74 40.74
CA LEU A 31 -83.70 -8.76 41.51
C LEU A 31 -84.00 -8.78 43.00
N GLN A 32 -83.23 -9.55 43.76
CA GLN A 32 -83.23 -9.53 45.22
C GLN A 32 -81.88 -9.03 45.70
N VAL A 33 -81.86 -7.84 46.29
CA VAL A 33 -80.66 -7.20 46.81
C VAL A 33 -80.51 -7.56 48.28
N TYR A 34 -79.40 -8.23 48.61
CA TYR A 34 -79.04 -8.58 49.97
C TYR A 34 -78.02 -7.58 50.52
N PHE A 35 -78.11 -7.34 51.81
CA PHE A 35 -77.25 -6.40 52.51
C PHE A 35 -76.31 -7.14 53.44
N VAL A 36 -75.24 -6.45 53.87
CA VAL A 36 -74.21 -7.00 54.78
C VAL A 36 -74.81 -7.52 56.09
N HIS A 37 -75.98 -7.01 56.49
CA HIS A 37 -76.75 -7.50 57.62
C HIS A 37 -77.85 -8.49 57.19
N ASP A 38 -77.84 -9.69 57.78
CA ASP A 38 -78.89 -10.70 57.58
C ASP A 38 -80.27 -10.20 58.04
N LYS A 39 -80.33 -9.43 59.14
CA LYS A 39 -81.52 -8.70 59.59
C LYS A 39 -81.18 -7.23 59.65
N LEU A 40 -81.84 -6.41 58.83
CA LEU A 40 -81.52 -4.99 58.74
C LEU A 40 -81.88 -4.30 60.07
N PRO A 41 -81.02 -3.42 60.60
CA PRO A 41 -81.39 -2.55 61.71
C PRO A 41 -82.67 -1.77 61.38
N ALA A 42 -83.57 -1.60 62.34
CA ALA A 42 -84.91 -1.05 62.08
C ALA A 42 -84.88 0.30 61.33
N ALA A 43 -83.95 1.18 61.68
CA ALA A 43 -83.78 2.49 61.01
C ALA A 43 -83.32 2.38 59.55
N VAL A 44 -82.48 1.39 59.22
CA VAL A 44 -82.04 1.14 57.84
C VAL A 44 -83.16 0.46 57.05
N LYS A 45 -83.85 -0.50 57.66
CA LYS A 45 -84.98 -1.20 57.05
C LYS A 45 -86.09 -0.22 56.65
N THR A 46 -86.53 0.64 57.55
CA THR A 46 -87.56 1.65 57.25
C THR A 46 -87.15 2.59 56.11
N ALA A 47 -85.88 2.99 56.04
CA ALA A 47 -85.37 3.86 54.99
C ALA A 47 -85.32 3.17 53.61
N LEU A 48 -85.11 1.85 53.57
CA LEU A 48 -85.02 1.09 52.33
C LEU A 48 -86.40 0.62 51.80
N THR A 49 -87.40 0.43 52.67
CA THR A 49 -88.76 0.01 52.25
C THR A 49 -89.55 1.09 51.50
N GLY A 50 -89.18 2.37 51.66
CA GLY A 50 -89.89 3.52 51.10
C GLY A 50 -89.18 4.22 49.93
N LEU A 51 -88.19 3.58 49.31
CA LEU A 51 -87.40 4.18 48.23
C LEU A 51 -88.21 4.28 46.94
N ALA A 52 -88.20 5.46 46.33
CA ALA A 52 -88.80 5.69 45.03
C ALA A 52 -87.94 5.06 43.91
N PRO A 53 -88.54 4.65 42.77
CA PRO A 53 -87.80 3.95 41.71
C PRO A 53 -86.61 4.73 41.11
N ASP A 54 -86.64 6.06 41.15
CA ASP A 54 -85.58 6.96 40.69
C ASP A 54 -84.32 6.96 41.58
N GLN A 55 -84.42 6.42 42.81
CA GLN A 55 -83.28 6.25 43.71
C GLN A 55 -82.45 4.99 43.39
N PHE A 56 -82.88 4.19 42.42
CA PHE A 56 -82.16 3.03 41.90
C PHE A 56 -81.61 3.34 40.52
N SER A 57 -80.31 3.17 40.33
CA SER A 57 -79.69 3.25 39.00
C SER A 57 -79.04 1.93 38.63
N ILE A 58 -79.54 1.27 37.59
CA ILE A 58 -78.90 0.10 36.97
C ILE A 58 -78.29 0.54 35.65
N THR A 59 -76.96 0.52 35.58
CA THR A 59 -76.18 1.02 34.43
C THR A 59 -75.24 -0.06 33.90
N GLY A 60 -75.17 -0.26 32.59
CA GLY A 60 -74.24 -1.20 31.96
C GLY A 60 -72.81 -0.68 31.98
N GLU A 61 -71.84 -1.54 32.27
CA GLU A 61 -70.42 -1.22 32.19
C GLU A 61 -69.87 -1.59 30.81
N GLY A 62 -69.45 -0.57 30.05
CA GLY A 62 -68.97 -0.75 28.67
C GLY A 62 -70.11 -0.79 27.65
N GLN A 63 -69.91 -1.51 26.54
CA GLN A 63 -70.92 -1.61 25.47
C GLN A 63 -71.91 -2.74 25.76
N VAL A 64 -72.94 -2.44 26.57
CA VAL A 64 -74.02 -3.38 26.91
C VAL A 64 -75.38 -2.80 26.51
N THR A 65 -76.27 -3.64 25.96
CA THR A 65 -77.62 -3.25 25.52
C THR A 65 -78.71 -4.05 26.25
N PRO A 66 -79.69 -3.41 26.93
CA PRO A 66 -79.84 -1.97 27.10
C PRO A 66 -78.79 -1.39 28.07
N ALA A 67 -78.34 -0.15 27.83
CA ALA A 67 -77.35 0.52 28.69
C ALA A 67 -77.91 0.89 30.09
N HIS A 68 -79.23 1.04 30.19
CA HIS A 68 -79.93 1.34 31.43
C HIS A 68 -81.16 0.45 31.57
N VAL A 69 -81.43 -0.04 32.79
CA VAL A 69 -82.63 -0.83 33.11
C VAL A 69 -83.40 -0.13 34.23
N ALA A 70 -84.68 0.17 33.99
CA ALA A 70 -85.50 0.89 34.95
C ALA A 70 -86.07 -0.07 36.01
N VAL A 71 -86.08 0.37 37.26
CA VAL A 71 -86.82 -0.30 38.35
C VAL A 71 -88.25 0.21 38.31
N LEU A 72 -89.24 -0.68 38.39
CA LEU A 72 -90.66 -0.35 38.40
C LEU A 72 -91.21 -0.26 39.82
N THR A 73 -90.91 -1.28 40.64
CA THR A 73 -91.36 -1.36 42.03
C THR A 73 -90.25 -1.92 42.92
N SER A 74 -90.26 -1.51 44.18
CA SER A 74 -89.38 -2.03 45.23
C SER A 74 -90.23 -2.44 46.44
N SER A 75 -89.88 -3.55 47.07
CA SER A 75 -90.55 -4.02 48.29
C SER A 75 -89.58 -4.81 49.17
N MET A 76 -89.75 -4.71 50.48
CA MET A 76 -88.95 -5.50 51.42
C MET A 76 -89.56 -6.90 51.56
N VAL A 77 -88.75 -7.94 51.37
CA VAL A 77 -89.15 -9.34 51.47
C VAL A 77 -88.20 -10.07 52.41
N GLN A 78 -88.74 -11.06 53.13
CA GLN A 78 -87.96 -11.99 53.93
C GLN A 78 -87.77 -13.29 53.16
N VAL A 79 -86.53 -13.57 52.75
CA VAL A 79 -86.17 -14.79 52.01
C VAL A 79 -85.23 -15.60 52.90
N ASN A 80 -85.63 -16.83 53.25
CA ASN A 80 -84.88 -17.74 54.12
C ASN A 80 -84.40 -17.11 55.44
N GLY A 81 -85.21 -16.23 56.05
CA GLY A 81 -84.90 -15.56 57.31
C GLY A 81 -84.00 -14.32 57.22
N ARG A 82 -83.62 -13.91 56.01
CA ARG A 82 -82.85 -12.68 55.73
C ARG A 82 -83.71 -11.57 55.12
N ASP A 83 -83.44 -10.33 55.50
CA ASP A 83 -84.05 -9.15 54.89
C ASP A 83 -83.42 -8.88 53.51
N ALA A 84 -84.24 -8.87 52.46
CA ALA A 84 -83.83 -8.55 51.11
C ALA A 84 -84.76 -7.50 50.48
N LEU A 85 -84.20 -6.66 49.62
CA LEU A 85 -84.96 -5.71 48.82
C LEU A 85 -85.26 -6.33 47.45
N LYS A 86 -86.53 -6.63 47.21
CA LYS A 86 -87.03 -7.15 45.94
C LYS A 86 -87.34 -6.00 44.99
N LEU A 87 -86.69 -5.98 43.84
CA LEU A 87 -86.87 -5.00 42.76
C LEU A 87 -87.48 -5.71 41.56
N THR A 88 -88.58 -5.17 41.03
CA THR A 88 -89.16 -5.60 39.74
C THR A 88 -88.76 -4.60 38.68
N LEU A 89 -88.24 -5.07 37.55
CA LEU A 89 -87.63 -4.29 36.50
C LEU A 89 -88.54 -4.15 35.27
N SER A 90 -88.25 -3.17 34.42
CA SER A 90 -88.96 -2.97 33.14
C SER A 90 -88.71 -4.07 32.11
N GLY A 91 -87.66 -4.86 32.28
CA GLY A 91 -87.28 -5.98 31.41
C GLY A 91 -85.88 -6.52 31.76
N PRO A 92 -85.47 -7.65 31.15
CA PRO A 92 -84.16 -8.25 31.41
C PRO A 92 -83.01 -7.45 30.78
N GLY A 93 -81.85 -7.43 31.45
CA GLY A 93 -80.62 -6.84 30.90
C GLY A 93 -79.87 -7.74 29.91
N GLY A 94 -78.88 -7.16 29.22
CA GLY A 94 -78.06 -7.81 28.20
C GLY A 94 -76.93 -8.71 28.75
N PHE A 95 -76.11 -9.23 27.84
CA PHE A 95 -74.92 -10.03 28.14
C PHE A 95 -73.73 -9.12 28.46
N GLY A 96 -73.64 -8.68 29.72
CA GLY A 96 -72.59 -7.81 30.21
C GLY A 96 -72.74 -7.53 31.71
N TYR A 97 -71.77 -6.83 32.29
CA TYR A 97 -71.87 -6.43 33.70
C TYR A 97 -72.68 -5.15 33.83
N TYR A 98 -73.54 -5.14 34.84
CA TYR A 98 -74.32 -4.00 35.25
C TYR A 98 -73.92 -3.58 36.67
N ARG A 99 -74.02 -2.30 36.94
CA ARG A 99 -73.82 -1.73 38.27
C ARG A 99 -75.16 -1.23 38.78
N LEU A 100 -75.65 -1.85 39.85
CA LEU A 100 -76.75 -1.30 40.65
C LEU A 100 -76.14 -0.33 41.64
N ALA A 101 -76.67 0.89 41.71
CA ALA A 101 -76.44 1.80 42.82
C ALA A 101 -77.77 2.19 43.46
N ILE A 102 -77.80 2.19 44.78
CA ILE A 102 -78.94 2.61 45.59
C ILE A 102 -78.57 3.92 46.27
N ASN A 103 -79.25 5.00 45.91
CA ASN A 103 -78.99 6.31 46.50
C ASN A 103 -79.76 6.46 47.83
N SER A 104 -79.11 6.05 48.93
CA SER A 104 -79.63 6.20 50.28
C SER A 104 -78.52 6.63 51.24
N ALA A 105 -78.82 7.63 52.09
CA ALA A 105 -77.91 8.09 53.15
C ALA A 105 -77.69 7.04 54.26
N LYS A 106 -78.44 5.92 54.23
CA LYS A 106 -78.28 4.78 55.14
C LYS A 106 -77.41 3.66 54.57
N LEU A 107 -76.89 3.83 53.36
CA LEU A 107 -75.90 2.93 52.77
C LEU A 107 -74.52 3.60 52.76
N ASP A 108 -73.48 2.81 52.99
CA ASP A 108 -72.09 3.27 52.92
C ASP A 108 -71.75 3.78 51.51
N GLY A 109 -71.02 4.89 51.41
CA GLY A 109 -70.73 5.53 50.12
C GLY A 109 -69.92 4.66 49.13
N TYR A 110 -69.20 3.65 49.62
CA TYR A 110 -68.51 2.67 48.79
C TYR A 110 -69.39 1.45 48.51
N TYR A 111 -70.06 0.90 49.53
CA TYR A 111 -70.93 -0.29 49.39
C TYR A 111 -72.39 0.02 49.01
N ASN A 112 -72.71 1.22 48.54
CA ASN A 112 -74.02 1.56 47.99
C ASN A 112 -74.19 1.11 46.53
N ARG A 113 -73.13 0.58 45.92
CA ARG A 113 -73.11 0.08 44.55
C ARG A 113 -72.51 -1.30 44.50
N VAL A 114 -73.05 -2.15 43.64
CA VAL A 114 -72.50 -3.49 43.40
C VAL A 114 -72.59 -3.83 41.91
N ARG A 115 -71.56 -4.53 41.44
CA ARG A 115 -71.48 -5.03 40.07
C ARG A 115 -72.08 -6.43 40.01
N PHE A 116 -73.00 -6.66 39.09
CA PHE A 116 -73.67 -7.96 38.88
C PHE A 116 -73.88 -8.22 37.39
N SER A 117 -74.29 -9.44 37.02
CA SER A 117 -74.66 -9.80 35.66
C SER A 117 -76.04 -10.44 35.64
N PHE A 118 -76.90 -10.03 34.70
CA PHE A 118 -78.22 -10.64 34.50
C PHE A 118 -78.13 -12.11 34.07
N LYS A 119 -76.98 -12.52 33.52
CA LYS A 119 -76.72 -13.87 33.02
C LYS A 119 -75.86 -14.71 33.99
N ALA A 120 -75.71 -14.28 35.24
CA ALA A 120 -74.91 -14.96 36.26
C ALA A 120 -75.38 -16.40 36.58
N ALA A 121 -76.65 -16.74 36.30
CA ALA A 121 -77.20 -18.09 36.46
C ALA A 121 -77.17 -18.93 35.15
N CYS A 122 -76.67 -18.38 34.04
CA CYS A 122 -76.47 -19.13 32.81
C CYS A 122 -75.13 -19.90 32.89
N ALA A 123 -75.09 -21.12 32.35
CA ALA A 123 -73.85 -21.90 32.29
C ALA A 123 -72.79 -21.16 31.43
N SER A 124 -71.75 -20.63 32.08
CA SER A 124 -70.59 -20.02 31.43
C SER A 124 -69.47 -21.08 31.30
N GLN A 125 -68.87 -21.20 30.10
CA GLN A 125 -67.67 -22.04 29.88
C GLN A 125 -66.36 -21.24 30.01
N LEU A 126 -66.41 -19.98 30.44
CA LEU A 126 -65.24 -19.10 30.57
C LEU A 126 -64.82 -19.00 32.03
N ASP A 127 -63.71 -19.66 32.36
CA ASP A 127 -62.96 -19.54 33.60
C ASP A 127 -61.97 -18.38 33.45
N CYS A 128 -62.13 -17.29 34.21
CA CYS A 128 -61.30 -16.10 34.08
C CYS A 128 -60.94 -15.56 35.47
N GLU A 129 -59.78 -15.99 35.98
CA GLU A 129 -59.03 -15.23 36.96
C GLU A 129 -58.57 -13.92 36.30
N THR A 130 -58.87 -12.77 36.92
CA THR A 130 -58.49 -11.47 36.37
C THR A 130 -57.05 -11.15 36.77
N GLY A 131 -56.17 -10.95 35.80
CA GLY A 131 -54.76 -10.63 36.04
C GLY A 131 -54.58 -9.28 36.77
N PRO A 132 -53.51 -9.12 37.57
CA PRO A 132 -53.25 -7.90 38.32
C PRO A 132 -52.99 -6.70 37.40
N HIS A 133 -53.48 -5.53 37.79
CA HIS A 133 -53.33 -4.27 37.07
C HIS A 133 -51.84 -3.87 36.95
N ALA A 134 -51.33 -3.76 35.73
CA ALA A 134 -49.95 -3.31 35.47
C ALA A 134 -49.86 -1.78 35.55
N CYS A 135 -49.02 -1.25 36.45
CA CYS A 135 -48.62 0.15 36.44
C CYS A 135 -47.73 0.42 35.21
N PRO A 136 -47.79 1.64 34.61
CA PRO A 136 -46.88 1.99 33.53
C PRO A 136 -45.42 1.97 34.03
N PRO A 137 -44.46 1.56 33.19
CA PRO A 137 -43.05 1.55 33.56
C PRO A 137 -42.54 2.98 33.80
N GLU A 138 -41.67 3.16 34.80
CA GLU A 138 -41.01 4.44 35.07
C GLU A 138 -40.17 4.88 33.87
N ALA A 139 -40.25 6.17 33.51
CA ALA A 139 -39.46 6.74 32.43
C ALA A 139 -37.98 6.79 32.83
N GLN A 140 -37.09 6.30 31.95
CA GLN A 140 -35.65 6.49 32.11
C GLN A 140 -35.33 7.99 32.06
N ILE A 141 -34.74 8.52 33.14
CA ILE A 141 -34.20 9.87 33.19
C ILE A 141 -32.83 9.81 32.48
N ASP A 142 -32.74 10.47 31.33
CA ASP A 142 -31.49 10.65 30.59
C ASP A 142 -30.75 11.87 31.14
N PHE A 143 -29.44 11.73 31.40
CA PHE A 143 -28.60 12.80 31.94
C PHE A 143 -27.73 13.34 30.80
N PRO A 144 -27.71 14.66 30.56
CA PRO A 144 -26.89 15.24 29.49
C PRO A 144 -25.41 15.00 29.76
N VAL A 145 -24.75 14.30 28.83
CA VAL A 145 -23.29 14.05 28.83
C VAL A 145 -22.61 14.98 27.82
N ASP A 146 -21.52 15.61 28.22
CA ASP A 146 -20.68 16.39 27.30
C ASP A 146 -19.74 15.47 26.51
N TYR A 147 -20.07 15.22 25.24
CA TYR A 147 -19.28 14.40 24.33
C TYR A 147 -18.04 15.10 23.77
N SER A 148 -17.86 16.40 24.04
CA SER A 148 -16.68 17.15 23.60
C SER A 148 -15.52 17.08 24.58
N ALA A 149 -15.76 16.62 25.81
CA ALA A 149 -14.74 16.42 26.82
C ALA A 149 -13.71 15.37 26.37
N ARG A 150 -12.43 15.72 26.45
CA ARG A 150 -11.31 14.90 25.96
C ARG A 150 -10.06 14.95 26.82
N ASP A 151 -9.80 16.09 27.48
CA ASP A 151 -8.67 16.24 28.40
C ASP A 151 -9.09 15.93 29.85
N PHE A 152 -8.10 15.72 30.72
CA PHE A 152 -8.36 15.42 32.13
C PHE A 152 -9.34 16.38 32.80
N TRP A 153 -9.20 17.69 32.57
CA TRP A 153 -10.02 18.71 33.25
C TRP A 153 -11.47 18.73 32.75
N SER A 154 -11.70 18.62 31.44
CA SER A 154 -13.07 18.55 30.89
C SER A 154 -13.77 17.25 31.28
N LEU A 155 -13.07 16.11 31.27
CA LEU A 155 -13.63 14.83 31.70
C LEU A 155 -13.97 14.82 33.18
N ARG A 156 -13.08 15.37 34.02
CA ARG A 156 -13.33 15.54 35.46
C ARG A 156 -14.55 16.41 35.71
N GLN A 157 -14.67 17.52 34.99
CA GLN A 157 -15.83 18.41 35.08
C GLN A 157 -17.12 17.70 34.65
N ALA A 158 -17.11 17.01 33.51
CA ALA A 158 -18.27 16.28 32.99
C ALA A 158 -18.74 15.18 33.97
N LEU A 159 -17.80 14.45 34.59
CA LEU A 159 -18.11 13.44 35.60
C LEU A 159 -18.67 14.06 36.88
N PHE A 160 -18.17 15.20 37.32
CA PHE A 160 -18.75 15.92 38.46
C PHE A 160 -20.14 16.47 38.16
N ASP A 161 -20.37 17.00 36.97
CA ASP A 161 -21.67 17.52 36.55
C ASP A 161 -22.70 16.38 36.44
N PHE A 162 -22.28 15.21 35.94
CA PHE A 162 -23.07 13.98 35.96
C PHE A 162 -23.37 13.53 37.39
N ALA A 163 -22.36 13.47 38.26
CA ALA A 163 -22.51 13.04 39.64
C ALA A 163 -23.44 13.97 40.44
N ALA A 164 -23.33 15.28 40.24
CA ALA A 164 -24.20 16.26 40.89
C ALA A 164 -25.68 16.10 40.51
N GLN A 165 -25.96 15.69 39.26
CA GLN A 165 -27.33 15.46 38.80
C GLN A 165 -27.87 14.09 39.25
N ARG A 166 -27.03 13.05 39.21
CA ARG A 166 -27.45 11.67 39.50
C ARG A 166 -27.48 11.33 40.99
N TYR A 167 -26.57 11.94 41.76
CA TYR A 167 -26.32 11.69 43.18
C TYR A 167 -26.23 13.02 43.96
N PRO A 168 -27.31 13.80 44.04
CA PRO A 168 -27.32 15.12 44.70
C PRO A 168 -26.98 15.06 46.20
N ASP A 169 -27.08 13.89 46.82
CA ASP A 169 -26.74 13.66 48.22
C ASP A 169 -25.23 13.58 48.47
N TRP A 170 -24.41 13.33 47.44
CA TRP A 170 -22.95 13.34 47.55
C TRP A 170 -22.43 14.78 47.43
N GLN A 171 -22.14 15.40 48.58
CA GLN A 171 -21.71 16.81 48.66
C GLN A 171 -20.23 17.00 49.00
N ASP A 172 -19.54 15.95 49.46
CA ASP A 172 -18.12 16.03 49.82
C ASP A 172 -17.25 16.16 48.57
N ARG A 173 -16.43 17.23 48.53
CA ARG A 173 -15.52 17.55 47.42
C ARG A 173 -14.06 17.73 47.88
N LEU A 174 -13.70 17.08 48.98
CA LEU A 174 -12.33 17.09 49.48
C LEU A 174 -11.45 16.20 48.60
N GLU A 175 -10.18 16.57 48.42
CA GLU A 175 -9.22 15.77 47.63
C GLU A 175 -9.02 14.35 48.19
N ALA A 176 -9.24 14.16 49.49
CA ALA A 176 -9.14 12.85 50.15
C ALA A 176 -10.42 12.00 50.03
N ASP A 177 -11.49 12.52 49.43
CA ASP A 177 -12.73 11.76 49.26
C ASP A 177 -12.55 10.65 48.20
N LEU A 178 -13.07 9.46 48.50
CA LEU A 178 -12.92 8.31 47.61
C LEU A 178 -13.61 8.55 46.27
N GLY A 179 -14.76 9.24 46.25
CA GLY A 179 -15.47 9.55 45.01
C GLY A 179 -14.68 10.51 44.13
N VAL A 180 -14.03 11.52 44.72
CA VAL A 180 -13.13 12.44 44.01
C VAL A 180 -11.95 11.69 43.41
N VAL A 181 -11.29 10.81 44.18
CA VAL A 181 -10.18 9.99 43.68
C VAL A 181 -10.60 9.09 42.52
N MET A 182 -11.79 8.47 42.59
CA MET A 182 -12.31 7.66 41.48
C MET A 182 -12.60 8.49 40.24
N VAL A 183 -13.20 9.67 40.39
CA VAL A 183 -13.44 10.60 39.27
C VAL A 183 -12.12 11.02 38.62
N GLU A 184 -11.11 11.36 39.40
CA GLU A 184 -9.79 11.73 38.89
C GLU A 184 -9.10 10.58 38.17
N LEU A 185 -9.14 9.37 38.73
CA LEU A 185 -8.56 8.18 38.10
C LEU A 185 -9.26 7.85 36.76
N LEU A 186 -10.58 7.93 36.71
CA LEU A 186 -11.35 7.75 35.47
C LEU A 186 -11.06 8.86 34.46
N SER A 187 -10.89 10.10 34.91
CA SER A 187 -10.56 11.23 34.04
C SER A 187 -9.16 11.09 33.45
N ALA A 188 -8.18 10.65 34.24
CA ALA A 188 -6.83 10.39 33.78
C ALA A 188 -6.80 9.23 32.77
N LEU A 189 -7.54 8.15 33.04
CA LEU A 189 -7.68 7.03 32.10
C LEU A 189 -8.38 7.47 30.80
N GLY A 190 -9.42 8.31 30.91
CA GLY A 190 -10.15 8.84 29.77
C GLY A 190 -9.32 9.78 28.90
N ASP A 191 -8.44 10.58 29.49
CA ASP A 191 -7.47 11.43 28.78
C ASP A 191 -6.47 10.57 27.97
N GLU A 192 -5.87 9.56 28.61
CA GLU A 192 -4.99 8.59 27.94
C GLU A 192 -5.69 7.85 26.78
N PHE A 193 -6.95 7.43 26.97
CA PHE A 193 -7.73 6.81 25.90
C PHE A 193 -8.09 7.79 24.78
N SER A 194 -8.41 9.04 25.11
CA SER A 194 -8.70 10.09 24.12
C SER A 194 -7.45 10.39 23.28
N TYR A 195 -6.29 10.50 23.91
CA TYR A 195 -5.01 10.63 23.23
C TYR A 195 -4.73 9.42 22.32
N ALA A 196 -4.93 8.20 22.80
CA ALA A 196 -4.73 6.99 22.01
C ALA A 196 -5.66 6.93 20.78
N GLN A 197 -6.94 7.29 20.94
CA GLN A 197 -7.90 7.36 19.84
C GLN A 197 -7.48 8.39 18.78
N ASP A 198 -7.09 9.59 19.20
CA ASP A 198 -6.61 10.64 18.29
C ASP A 198 -5.32 10.22 17.58
N ARG A 199 -4.40 9.55 18.30
CA ARG A 199 -3.16 9.01 17.72
C ARG A 199 -3.42 7.93 16.68
N ILE A 200 -4.38 7.05 16.93
CA ILE A 200 -4.79 5.98 15.99
C ILE A 200 -5.47 6.60 14.78
N LEU A 201 -6.42 7.52 14.98
CA LEU A 201 -7.15 8.17 13.90
C LEU A 201 -6.18 8.91 12.94
N ARG A 202 -5.16 9.58 13.48
CA ARG A 202 -4.11 10.21 12.66
C ARG A 202 -3.30 9.23 11.81
N GLU A 203 -3.24 7.95 12.14
CA GLU A 203 -2.53 6.94 11.33
C GLU A 203 -3.42 6.28 10.28
N THR A 204 -4.74 6.48 10.33
CA THR A 204 -5.68 5.86 9.39
C THR A 204 -5.79 6.57 8.05
N THR A 205 -5.30 7.80 7.92
CA THR A 205 -5.39 8.57 6.66
C THR A 205 -4.01 8.96 6.16
N LEU A 206 -3.82 8.90 4.84
CA LEU A 206 -2.51 9.13 4.22
C LEU A 206 -1.98 10.55 4.53
N GLU A 207 -2.88 11.54 4.55
CA GLU A 207 -2.56 12.95 4.81
C GLU A 207 -1.98 13.18 6.22
N THR A 208 -2.46 12.44 7.22
CA THR A 208 -2.08 12.67 8.63
C THR A 208 -1.13 11.61 9.20
N ALA A 209 -1.01 10.45 8.54
CA ALA A 209 -0.18 9.35 9.00
C ALA A 209 1.29 9.77 9.11
N SER A 210 1.88 9.51 10.27
CA SER A 210 3.26 9.88 10.59
C SER A 210 4.20 8.68 10.55
N GLN A 211 3.69 7.48 10.84
CA GLN A 211 4.52 6.28 10.86
C GLN A 211 4.67 5.70 9.45
N ARG A 212 5.91 5.36 9.07
CA ARG A 212 6.20 4.73 7.78
C ARG A 212 5.41 3.44 7.57
N ARG A 213 5.20 2.64 8.63
CA ARG A 213 4.39 1.41 8.56
C ARG A 213 2.95 1.69 8.11
N SER A 214 2.33 2.75 8.64
CA SER A 214 0.95 3.11 8.33
C SER A 214 0.87 3.64 6.91
N LEU A 215 1.82 4.49 6.52
CA LEU A 215 1.96 4.98 5.15
C LEU A 215 2.12 3.83 4.16
N ARG A 216 2.95 2.82 4.47
CA ARG A 216 3.11 1.63 3.63
C ARG A 216 1.80 0.84 3.50
N GLN A 217 1.09 0.62 4.60
CA GLN A 217 -0.19 -0.09 4.58
C GLN A 217 -1.25 0.67 3.76
N LEU A 218 -1.32 2.00 3.90
CA LEU A 218 -2.24 2.84 3.15
C LEU A 218 -1.88 2.92 1.66
N ALA A 219 -0.59 3.04 1.34
CA ALA A 219 -0.11 3.04 -0.04
C ALA A 219 -0.35 1.70 -0.74
N ARG A 220 -0.26 0.58 -0.03
CA ARG A 220 -0.62 -0.75 -0.55
C ARG A 220 -2.10 -0.85 -0.96
N LEU A 221 -3.01 -0.05 -0.39
CA LEU A 221 -4.41 -0.03 -0.83
C LEU A 221 -4.60 0.52 -2.25
N VAL A 222 -3.61 1.25 -2.76
CA VAL A 222 -3.59 1.80 -4.12
C VAL A 222 -2.47 1.19 -4.96
N ASP A 223 -2.01 -0.02 -4.58
CA ASP A 223 -0.93 -0.77 -5.24
C ASP A 223 0.36 0.03 -5.43
N TYR A 224 0.65 0.97 -4.52
CA TYR A 224 1.87 1.78 -4.57
C TYR A 224 2.97 1.17 -3.69
N PRO A 225 4.01 0.55 -4.29
CA PRO A 225 5.18 0.10 -3.55
C PRO A 225 6.05 1.31 -3.16
N LEU A 226 6.36 1.44 -1.88
CA LEU A 226 7.26 2.48 -1.38
C LEU A 226 8.71 2.17 -1.75
N ASP A 227 9.45 3.18 -2.20
CA ASP A 227 10.90 3.07 -2.39
C ASP A 227 11.60 2.98 -1.02
N ASN A 228 12.35 1.89 -0.82
CA ASN A 228 13.13 1.64 0.40
C ASN A 228 14.54 2.26 0.35
N GLY A 229 14.84 3.00 -0.71
CA GLY A 229 16.18 3.49 -0.97
C GLY A 229 17.05 2.39 -1.58
N SER A 230 18.31 2.71 -1.84
CA SER A 230 19.29 1.72 -2.29
C SER A 230 20.67 2.06 -1.77
N GLY A 231 21.48 1.04 -1.51
CA GLY A 231 22.87 1.22 -1.12
C GLY A 231 23.71 1.75 -2.28
N ALA A 232 24.90 2.25 -1.97
CA ALA A 232 25.84 2.69 -2.99
C ALA A 232 26.68 1.51 -3.50
N PHE A 233 27.01 1.56 -4.78
CA PHE A 233 27.95 0.68 -5.44
C PHE A 233 29.27 1.40 -5.66
N ALA A 234 30.38 0.70 -5.49
CA ALA A 234 31.73 1.19 -5.70
C ALA A 234 32.59 0.12 -6.38
N TRP A 235 33.56 0.58 -7.17
CA TRP A 235 34.66 -0.26 -7.62
C TRP A 235 35.83 -0.11 -6.66
N LEU A 236 36.46 -1.22 -6.26
CA LEU A 236 37.65 -1.25 -5.44
C LEU A 236 38.84 -1.75 -6.28
N ALA A 237 39.90 -0.95 -6.36
CA ALA A 237 41.18 -1.39 -6.89
C ALA A 237 42.05 -1.92 -5.76
N ILE A 238 42.56 -3.13 -5.92
CA ILE A 238 43.41 -3.81 -4.94
C ILE A 238 44.84 -3.90 -5.45
N SER A 239 45.78 -3.42 -4.64
CA SER A 239 47.21 -3.64 -4.85
C SER A 239 47.62 -4.90 -4.08
N ALA A 240 47.96 -5.97 -4.78
CA ALA A 240 48.38 -7.24 -4.20
C ALA A 240 49.90 -7.43 -4.27
N ASN A 241 50.51 -8.02 -3.24
CA ASN A 241 51.94 -8.39 -3.24
C ASN A 241 52.19 -9.84 -3.67
N SER A 242 51.16 -10.69 -3.60
CA SER A 242 51.19 -12.09 -4.00
C SER A 242 49.82 -12.50 -4.52
N ILE A 243 49.76 -13.59 -5.32
CA ILE A 243 48.50 -14.10 -5.86
C ILE A 243 47.61 -14.55 -4.69
N GLY A 244 46.37 -14.08 -4.66
CA GLY A 244 45.45 -14.36 -3.57
C GLY A 244 43.99 -14.30 -3.98
N LYS A 245 43.11 -14.56 -3.02
CA LYS A 245 41.64 -14.51 -3.21
C LYS A 245 41.01 -13.71 -2.09
N VAL A 246 40.44 -12.55 -2.42
CA VAL A 246 39.64 -11.75 -1.50
C VAL A 246 38.25 -12.35 -1.43
N LYS A 247 37.79 -12.68 -0.24
CA LYS A 247 36.46 -13.25 -0.06
C LYS A 247 35.40 -12.15 -0.19
N GLY A 248 34.24 -12.46 -0.78
CA GLY A 248 33.07 -11.60 -0.68
C GLY A 248 32.68 -11.34 0.78
N GLY A 249 32.09 -10.19 1.06
CA GLY A 249 31.82 -9.74 2.43
C GLY A 249 33.04 -9.22 3.19
N THR A 250 34.22 -9.11 2.55
CA THR A 250 35.38 -8.47 3.18
C THR A 250 35.13 -6.96 3.27
N VAL A 251 35.22 -6.41 4.48
CA VAL A 251 34.87 -5.01 4.76
C VAL A 251 36.03 -4.06 4.43
N VAL A 252 35.74 -3.02 3.65
CA VAL A 252 36.58 -1.86 3.35
C VAL A 252 35.91 -0.60 3.88
N THR A 253 36.71 0.31 4.40
CA THR A 253 36.26 1.50 5.12
C THR A 253 37.02 2.75 4.70
N ASP A 254 36.43 3.89 5.03
CA ASP A 254 37.14 5.16 5.05
C ASP A 254 38.16 5.21 6.22
N PRO A 255 39.08 6.18 6.26
CA PRO A 255 40.07 6.30 7.33
C PRO A 255 39.48 6.39 8.74
N ALA A 256 38.28 6.97 8.89
CA ALA A 256 37.60 7.11 10.18
C ALA A 256 36.70 5.92 10.55
N GLN A 257 36.61 4.90 9.68
CA GLN A 257 35.78 3.70 9.86
C GLN A 257 34.29 3.98 10.10
N GLN A 258 33.78 5.07 9.52
CA GLN A 258 32.37 5.47 9.59
C GLN A 258 31.56 4.94 8.41
N ILE A 259 32.17 4.89 7.23
CA ILE A 259 31.57 4.41 6.00
C ILE A 259 32.20 3.08 5.68
N ALA A 260 31.36 2.07 5.48
CA ALA A 260 31.79 0.72 5.22
C ALA A 260 31.17 0.21 3.93
N PHE A 261 31.97 -0.56 3.20
CA PHE A 261 31.61 -1.27 1.99
C PHE A 261 32.09 -2.71 2.14
N GLU A 262 31.41 -3.64 1.49
CA GLU A 262 31.81 -5.02 1.41
C GLU A 262 32.10 -5.40 -0.04
N VAL A 263 33.17 -6.18 -0.24
CA VAL A 263 33.50 -6.74 -1.55
C VAL A 263 32.36 -7.66 -2.03
N GLY A 264 31.90 -7.47 -3.26
CA GLY A 264 30.79 -8.19 -3.90
C GLY A 264 29.57 -7.31 -4.19
N HIS A 265 28.62 -7.86 -4.94
CA HIS A 265 27.35 -7.19 -5.31
C HIS A 265 26.25 -7.30 -4.25
N GLY A 266 26.47 -8.06 -3.17
CA GLY A 266 25.41 -8.38 -2.24
C GLY A 266 25.81 -9.47 -1.24
N LEU A 267 24.85 -9.92 -0.45
CA LEU A 267 24.94 -11.15 0.34
C LEU A 267 25.02 -12.41 -0.53
N ALA A 268 24.53 -12.36 -1.77
CA ALA A 268 24.68 -13.46 -2.72
C ALA A 268 26.16 -13.82 -2.97
N ASP A 269 27.05 -12.82 -3.00
CA ASP A 269 28.48 -12.98 -3.23
C ASP A 269 29.27 -13.30 -1.96
N TYR A 270 28.62 -13.43 -0.79
CA TYR A 270 29.29 -13.52 0.50
C TYR A 270 30.25 -14.73 0.64
N ASN A 271 30.02 -15.78 -0.15
CA ASN A 271 30.86 -16.98 -0.19
C ASN A 271 31.66 -17.12 -1.49
N VAL A 272 31.72 -16.06 -2.31
CA VAL A 272 32.42 -16.02 -3.59
C VAL A 272 33.86 -15.48 -3.40
N ASP A 273 34.81 -15.99 -4.18
CA ASP A 273 36.26 -15.74 -4.00
C ASP A 273 36.87 -14.91 -5.12
N PHE A 274 37.07 -13.61 -4.92
CA PHE A 274 37.61 -12.68 -5.90
C PHE A 274 39.13 -12.82 -6.05
N PRO A 275 39.65 -13.34 -7.18
CA PRO A 275 41.08 -13.50 -7.38
C PRO A 275 41.76 -12.14 -7.59
N VAL A 276 42.93 -11.96 -6.98
CA VAL A 276 43.79 -10.79 -7.18
C VAL A 276 45.20 -11.27 -7.52
N ASP A 277 45.83 -10.58 -8.47
CA ASP A 277 47.16 -10.94 -8.97
C ASP A 277 48.07 -9.69 -9.02
N PRO A 278 49.29 -9.73 -8.45
CA PRO A 278 50.23 -8.61 -8.52
C PRO A 278 50.52 -8.13 -9.95
N ALA A 279 50.47 -9.02 -10.94
CA ALA A 279 50.67 -8.68 -12.35
C ALA A 279 49.58 -7.73 -12.90
N LEU A 280 48.43 -7.65 -12.24
CA LEU A 280 47.30 -6.80 -12.62
C LEU A 280 47.16 -5.52 -11.77
N ASN A 281 48.14 -5.23 -10.89
CA ASN A 281 48.10 -4.03 -10.04
C ASN A 281 48.09 -2.75 -10.88
N GLN A 282 49.02 -2.64 -11.83
CA GLN A 282 49.14 -1.51 -12.75
C GLN A 282 49.65 -2.03 -14.09
N LEU A 283 48.88 -1.77 -15.14
CA LEU A 283 49.18 -2.12 -16.52
C LEU A 283 49.41 -0.82 -17.29
N ALA A 284 50.48 -0.80 -18.09
CA ALA A 284 50.81 0.34 -18.93
C ALA A 284 50.26 0.13 -20.35
N PRO A 285 49.71 1.17 -20.99
CA PRO A 285 49.37 1.12 -22.40
C PRO A 285 50.65 0.99 -23.25
N HIS A 286 50.56 0.28 -24.36
CA HIS A 286 51.60 0.21 -25.38
C HIS A 286 51.42 1.38 -26.36
N LEU A 287 52.46 2.21 -26.52
CA LEU A 287 52.47 3.32 -27.47
C LEU A 287 53.06 2.84 -28.80
N TRP A 288 52.27 2.86 -29.87
CA TRP A 288 52.70 2.47 -31.21
C TRP A 288 53.50 3.56 -31.93
N ASP A 289 53.17 4.83 -31.69
CA ASP A 289 53.85 6.01 -32.24
C ASP A 289 53.97 7.07 -31.14
N GLU A 290 55.06 7.84 -31.14
CA GLU A 290 55.29 8.96 -30.23
C GLU A 290 54.28 10.10 -30.43
N ASN A 291 53.66 10.18 -31.62
CA ASN A 291 52.65 11.18 -31.94
C ASN A 291 51.22 10.72 -31.62
N ASP A 292 51.01 9.43 -31.33
CA ASP A 292 49.71 8.84 -31.00
C ASP A 292 49.56 8.69 -29.49
N SER A 293 49.57 9.84 -28.79
CA SER A 293 49.51 9.92 -27.33
C SER A 293 48.09 9.98 -26.77
N CYS A 294 47.06 9.85 -27.62
CA CYS A 294 45.68 10.05 -27.19
C CYS A 294 44.74 8.97 -27.74
N LEU A 295 44.00 8.32 -26.83
CA LEU A 295 42.89 7.45 -27.18
C LEU A 295 41.63 8.31 -27.42
N PRO A 296 41.06 8.34 -28.64
CA PRO A 296 39.93 9.21 -28.94
C PRO A 296 38.63 8.74 -28.26
N ALA A 297 37.70 9.67 -28.07
CA ALA A 297 36.33 9.34 -27.68
C ALA A 297 35.67 8.43 -28.73
N GLY A 298 34.88 7.45 -28.29
CA GLY A 298 34.28 6.43 -29.15
C GLY A 298 35.11 5.14 -29.28
N SER A 299 36.31 5.10 -28.71
CA SER A 299 37.21 3.94 -28.80
C SER A 299 36.70 2.75 -27.99
N THR A 300 36.88 1.54 -28.51
CA THR A 300 36.49 0.28 -27.87
C THR A 300 37.66 -0.69 -27.66
N GLN A 301 38.89 -0.26 -27.98
CA GLN A 301 40.08 -1.11 -27.90
C GLN A 301 41.29 -0.33 -27.39
N LEU A 302 42.22 -1.03 -26.75
CA LEU A 302 43.51 -0.52 -26.27
C LEU A 302 44.55 -1.64 -26.34
N THR A 303 45.80 -1.28 -26.66
CA THR A 303 46.94 -2.21 -26.55
C THR A 303 47.68 -1.97 -25.23
N LEU A 304 47.93 -3.04 -24.49
CA LEU A 304 48.67 -3.05 -23.22
C LEU A 304 50.02 -3.76 -23.41
N ALA A 305 51.00 -3.41 -22.58
CA ALA A 305 52.29 -4.09 -22.56
C ALA A 305 52.22 -5.43 -21.79
N GLY A 306 52.88 -6.46 -22.32
CA GLY A 306 52.95 -7.82 -21.77
C GLY A 306 51.91 -8.79 -22.35
N HIS A 307 52.06 -10.09 -22.06
CA HIS A 307 51.04 -11.13 -22.35
C HIS A 307 50.12 -11.32 -21.15
N LEU A 308 48.89 -10.84 -21.29
CA LEU A 308 47.91 -10.73 -20.21
C LEU A 308 46.59 -11.44 -20.53
N GLN A 309 46.45 -12.06 -21.71
CA GLN A 309 45.19 -12.69 -22.14
C GLN A 309 44.62 -13.67 -21.11
N ALA A 310 45.48 -14.52 -20.52
CA ALA A 310 45.03 -15.48 -19.50
C ALA A 310 44.56 -14.81 -18.20
N LEU A 311 45.17 -13.67 -17.83
CA LEU A 311 44.85 -12.92 -16.60
C LEU A 311 43.64 -12.00 -16.76
N LEU A 312 43.34 -11.59 -18.00
CA LEU A 312 42.22 -10.72 -18.37
C LEU A 312 40.98 -11.51 -18.84
N ALA A 313 41.04 -12.85 -18.78
CA ALA A 313 39.90 -13.69 -19.09
C ALA A 313 38.70 -13.40 -18.13
N PRO A 314 37.45 -13.51 -18.63
CA PRO A 314 36.25 -13.32 -17.82
C PRO A 314 36.25 -14.27 -16.63
N TRP A 315 35.78 -13.78 -15.48
CA TRP A 315 35.66 -14.62 -14.30
C TRP A 315 34.22 -15.07 -14.11
N VAL A 316 33.94 -16.25 -14.68
CA VAL A 316 32.59 -16.85 -14.82
C VAL A 316 31.78 -16.93 -13.53
N ALA A 317 32.42 -16.94 -12.36
CA ALA A 317 31.73 -17.03 -11.08
C ALA A 317 31.05 -15.70 -10.65
N THR A 318 31.42 -14.57 -11.22
CA THR A 318 30.86 -13.25 -10.87
C THR A 318 30.36 -12.47 -12.07
N ASP A 319 31.11 -12.46 -13.17
CA ASP A 319 30.66 -11.89 -14.44
C ASP A 319 31.09 -12.82 -15.58
N PRO A 320 30.17 -13.61 -16.14
CA PRO A 320 30.47 -14.51 -17.26
C PRO A 320 30.72 -13.78 -18.57
N VAL A 321 30.39 -12.49 -18.66
CA VAL A 321 30.48 -11.70 -19.89
C VAL A 321 31.88 -11.14 -20.11
N GLY A 322 32.53 -10.65 -19.04
CA GLY A 322 33.83 -9.99 -19.16
C GLY A 322 34.48 -9.70 -17.83
N LYS A 323 35.74 -9.24 -17.87
CA LYS A 323 36.46 -8.76 -16.68
C LYS A 323 36.47 -7.25 -16.64
N TRP A 324 36.17 -6.68 -15.47
CA TRP A 324 36.20 -5.24 -15.27
C TRP A 324 37.62 -4.73 -15.01
N ILE A 325 37.98 -3.62 -15.66
CA ILE A 325 39.24 -2.90 -15.46
C ILE A 325 38.97 -1.40 -15.32
N ALA A 326 39.86 -0.66 -14.67
CA ALA A 326 39.76 0.79 -14.55
C ALA A 326 40.86 1.49 -15.37
N LEU A 327 40.47 2.47 -16.17
CA LEU A 327 41.32 3.38 -16.94
C LEU A 327 41.42 4.71 -16.19
N LEU A 328 42.63 5.12 -15.82
CA LEU A 328 42.87 6.31 -14.99
C LEU A 328 43.97 7.18 -15.58
N THR A 329 43.68 8.44 -15.94
CA THR A 329 44.74 9.39 -16.31
C THR A 329 45.27 10.11 -15.08
N ARG A 330 46.60 10.22 -14.98
CA ARG A 330 47.31 10.97 -13.93
C ARG A 330 48.12 12.10 -14.54
N PRO A 331 47.46 13.18 -15.02
CA PRO A 331 48.15 14.27 -15.67
C PRO A 331 49.17 14.92 -14.73
N THR A 332 50.37 15.19 -15.26
CA THR A 332 51.43 15.92 -14.55
C THR A 332 51.13 17.41 -14.45
N ASP A 333 50.31 17.94 -15.37
CA ASP A 333 49.82 19.31 -15.37
C ASP A 333 48.47 19.40 -14.63
N PRO A 334 48.38 20.16 -13.51
CA PRO A 334 47.15 20.31 -12.74
C PRO A 334 46.03 21.06 -13.49
N SER A 335 46.31 21.71 -14.63
CA SER A 335 45.27 22.31 -15.47
C SER A 335 44.46 21.29 -16.27
N LYS A 336 45.00 20.08 -16.49
CA LYS A 336 44.29 18.98 -17.14
C LYS A 336 43.52 18.16 -16.10
N PRO A 337 42.21 17.91 -16.27
CA PRO A 337 41.44 17.10 -15.34
C PRO A 337 41.87 15.63 -15.43
N ALA A 338 42.04 14.97 -14.27
CA ALA A 338 42.16 13.52 -14.21
C ALA A 338 40.84 12.87 -14.67
N ARG A 339 40.94 11.85 -15.51
CA ARG A 339 39.81 11.11 -16.08
C ARG A 339 39.84 9.68 -15.58
N GLN A 340 38.67 9.14 -15.25
CA GLN A 340 38.50 7.83 -14.65
C GLN A 340 37.34 7.13 -15.32
N LEU A 341 37.54 5.89 -15.75
CA LEU A 341 36.52 5.10 -16.43
C LEU A 341 36.67 3.62 -16.08
N ALA A 342 35.58 2.93 -15.74
CA ALA A 342 35.56 1.47 -15.66
C ALA A 342 35.03 0.91 -16.97
N VAL A 343 35.69 -0.10 -17.52
CA VAL A 343 35.27 -0.78 -18.76
C VAL A 343 35.25 -2.29 -18.55
N ARG A 344 34.32 -2.97 -19.23
CA ARG A 344 34.22 -4.43 -19.19
C ARG A 344 34.89 -5.02 -20.42
N VAL A 345 36.01 -5.70 -20.21
CA VAL A 345 36.79 -6.34 -21.27
C VAL A 345 36.01 -7.54 -21.80
N ALA A 346 35.62 -7.47 -23.07
CA ALA A 346 34.92 -8.52 -23.81
C ALA A 346 35.89 -9.57 -24.37
N SER A 347 37.07 -9.13 -24.82
CA SER A 347 38.13 -10.04 -25.26
C SER A 347 39.51 -9.43 -25.05
N ALA A 348 40.49 -10.31 -24.88
CA ALA A 348 41.91 -9.98 -24.81
C ALA A 348 42.68 -10.94 -25.73
N THR A 349 43.58 -10.41 -26.55
CA THR A 349 44.39 -11.20 -27.48
C THR A 349 45.87 -10.86 -27.32
N ASP A 350 46.67 -11.88 -27.01
CA ASP A 350 48.13 -11.72 -26.93
C ASP A 350 48.74 -11.62 -28.33
N GLY A 351 49.75 -10.78 -28.45
CA GLY A 351 50.51 -10.52 -29.67
C GLY A 351 51.93 -10.07 -29.35
N SER A 352 52.67 -9.64 -30.36
CA SER A 352 54.04 -9.14 -30.19
C SER A 352 54.29 -7.96 -31.13
N ASP A 353 54.88 -6.90 -30.60
CA ASP A 353 55.49 -5.85 -31.40
C ASP A 353 56.82 -6.38 -31.96
N VAL A 354 56.83 -6.69 -33.26
CA VAL A 354 58.00 -7.28 -33.94
C VAL A 354 59.17 -6.30 -34.02
N LEU A 355 58.90 -4.99 -34.02
CA LEU A 355 59.93 -3.96 -34.18
C LEU A 355 60.63 -3.66 -32.85
N LEU A 356 59.86 -3.59 -31.76
CA LEU A 356 60.38 -3.37 -30.41
C LEU A 356 60.74 -4.67 -29.67
N ALA A 357 60.38 -5.83 -30.24
CA ALA A 357 60.50 -7.15 -29.61
C ALA A 357 59.82 -7.19 -28.22
N GLN A 358 58.64 -6.57 -28.12
CA GLN A 358 57.87 -6.48 -26.88
C GLN A 358 56.61 -7.33 -26.98
N ASP A 359 56.29 -8.04 -25.90
CA ASP A 359 55.03 -8.73 -25.75
C ASP A 359 53.92 -7.70 -25.52
N ILE A 360 52.76 -7.87 -26.17
CA ILE A 360 51.62 -6.97 -26.08
C ILE A 360 50.31 -7.75 -25.97
N THR A 361 49.28 -7.12 -25.41
CA THR A 361 47.90 -7.65 -25.40
C THR A 361 46.95 -6.57 -25.89
N THR A 362 46.14 -6.87 -26.91
CA THR A 362 45.05 -6.00 -27.33
C THR A 362 43.78 -6.38 -26.59
N ILE A 363 43.19 -5.43 -25.89
CA ILE A 363 41.91 -5.58 -25.20
C ILE A 363 40.80 -4.89 -26.00
N VAL A 364 39.62 -5.49 -26.02
CA VAL A 364 38.39 -4.93 -26.60
C VAL A 364 37.30 -4.96 -25.54
N TRP A 365 36.56 -3.86 -25.37
CA TRP A 365 35.46 -3.73 -24.42
C TRP A 365 34.14 -3.38 -25.11
N ASP A 366 33.04 -3.46 -24.35
CA ASP A 366 31.67 -3.42 -24.84
C ASP A 366 31.11 -2.00 -25.10
N VAL A 367 31.41 -1.03 -24.23
CA VAL A 367 30.88 0.34 -24.31
C VAL A 367 31.94 1.33 -24.79
N PRO A 368 31.70 2.11 -25.86
CA PRO A 368 32.69 3.08 -26.36
C PRO A 368 33.04 4.15 -25.32
N THR A 369 34.30 4.61 -25.33
CA THR A 369 34.77 5.64 -24.38
C THR A 369 34.01 6.96 -24.57
N PRO A 370 33.51 7.58 -23.49
CA PRO A 370 32.74 8.83 -23.61
C PRO A 370 33.61 10.07 -23.84
N PHE A 371 34.91 9.98 -23.58
CA PHE A 371 35.88 11.08 -23.70
C PHE A 371 37.27 10.53 -24.04
N GLU A 372 38.15 11.43 -24.46
CA GLU A 372 39.54 11.10 -24.81
C GLU A 372 40.38 10.71 -23.58
N LEU A 373 41.40 9.88 -23.74
CA LEU A 373 42.32 9.49 -22.67
C LEU A 373 43.77 9.69 -23.13
N ASP A 374 44.56 10.40 -22.33
CA ASP A 374 45.98 10.63 -22.59
C ASP A 374 46.77 9.37 -22.23
N LEU A 375 47.31 8.68 -23.23
CA LEU A 375 47.98 7.38 -23.10
C LEU A 375 49.31 7.48 -22.34
N GLU A 376 50.00 8.61 -22.37
CA GLU A 376 51.28 8.79 -21.65
C GLU A 376 51.08 8.79 -20.14
N THR A 377 49.92 9.26 -19.68
CA THR A 377 49.57 9.38 -18.26
C THR A 377 48.53 8.35 -17.82
N LEU A 378 48.11 7.48 -18.72
CA LEU A 378 47.10 6.45 -18.47
C LEU A 378 47.71 5.28 -17.68
N VAL A 379 47.04 4.93 -16.60
CA VAL A 379 47.30 3.73 -15.81
C VAL A 379 46.06 2.86 -15.85
N VAL A 380 46.24 1.58 -16.19
CA VAL A 380 45.16 0.60 -16.21
C VAL A 380 45.25 -0.31 -14.98
N LEU A 381 44.15 -0.45 -14.23
CA LEU A 381 44.08 -1.31 -13.05
C LEU A 381 43.24 -2.55 -13.36
N GLY A 382 43.83 -3.74 -13.24
CA GLY A 382 43.18 -5.02 -13.55
C GLY A 382 42.60 -5.77 -12.33
N ASN A 383 43.07 -5.46 -11.12
CA ASN A 383 42.51 -5.96 -9.86
C ASN A 383 41.32 -5.12 -9.39
N LEU A 384 40.30 -4.99 -10.24
CA LEU A 384 39.10 -4.22 -9.94
C LEU A 384 37.99 -5.16 -9.43
N LEU A 385 37.55 -4.96 -8.19
CA LEU A 385 36.50 -5.75 -7.55
C LEU A 385 35.25 -4.90 -7.31
N PRO A 386 34.04 -5.47 -7.48
CA PRO A 386 32.80 -4.79 -7.10
C PRO A 386 32.71 -4.69 -5.58
N ALA A 387 32.07 -3.64 -5.09
CA ALA A 387 31.75 -3.48 -3.69
C ALA A 387 30.44 -2.74 -3.49
N THR A 388 29.71 -3.12 -2.45
CA THR A 388 28.41 -2.57 -2.09
C THR A 388 28.44 -2.01 -0.68
N SER A 389 27.68 -0.95 -0.43
CA SER A 389 27.71 -0.25 0.86
C SER A 389 27.11 -1.07 2.01
N GLY A 390 27.59 -0.77 3.20
CA GLY A 390 27.10 -1.35 4.44
C GLY A 390 27.96 -2.47 5.00
N ARG A 391 27.51 -2.96 6.16
CA ARG A 391 28.11 -4.04 6.94
C ARG A 391 27.10 -5.14 7.14
N THR A 392 27.52 -6.36 6.85
CA THR A 392 26.77 -7.58 7.14
C THR A 392 26.88 -7.85 8.64
N LEU A 393 25.71 -8.04 9.27
CA LEU A 393 25.56 -8.41 10.65
C LEU A 393 24.96 -9.82 10.74
N PRO A 394 25.48 -10.67 11.65
CA PRO A 394 26.71 -10.45 12.42
C PRO A 394 27.96 -10.47 11.53
N ALA A 395 29.09 -9.97 12.05
CA ALA A 395 30.33 -9.89 11.30
C ALA A 395 30.79 -11.29 10.86
N ARG A 396 31.59 -11.37 9.79
CA ARG A 396 32.00 -12.66 9.21
C ARG A 396 32.74 -13.61 10.16
N SER A 397 33.45 -13.05 11.13
CA SER A 397 34.14 -13.81 12.18
C SER A 397 33.19 -14.41 13.23
N GLU A 398 31.91 -14.03 13.19
CA GLU A 398 30.90 -14.40 14.18
C GLU A 398 29.87 -15.36 13.55
N PRO A 399 29.28 -16.27 14.37
CA PRO A 399 28.18 -17.09 13.91
C PRO A 399 26.96 -16.23 13.56
N ALA A 400 26.14 -16.67 12.59
CA ALA A 400 24.90 -16.00 12.22
C ALA A 400 23.99 -15.74 13.44
N LEU A 401 23.15 -14.70 13.37
CA LEU A 401 22.26 -14.36 14.47
C LEU A 401 21.16 -15.41 14.56
N ARG A 402 21.10 -16.12 15.69
CA ARG A 402 20.14 -17.21 15.91
C ARG A 402 18.97 -16.76 16.77
N PHE A 403 17.76 -17.18 16.44
CA PHE A 403 16.56 -16.98 17.26
C PHE A 403 15.60 -18.17 17.16
N ARG A 404 14.69 -18.29 18.12
CA ARG A 404 13.71 -19.39 18.19
C ARG A 404 12.26 -18.94 18.05
N ILE A 405 11.42 -19.84 17.55
CA ILE A 405 9.96 -19.69 17.51
C ILE A 405 9.34 -20.44 18.70
N GLY A 406 8.43 -19.80 19.43
CA GLY A 406 7.79 -20.39 20.60
C GLY A 406 8.70 -20.52 21.82
N ALA A 407 8.11 -20.95 22.94
CA ALA A 407 8.79 -21.20 24.21
C ALA A 407 9.80 -22.38 24.09
N PRO A 408 10.86 -22.42 24.93
CA PRO A 408 11.80 -23.53 24.91
C PRO A 408 11.12 -24.82 25.38
N ALA A 409 11.59 -25.98 24.90
CA ALA A 409 11.00 -27.27 25.26
C ALA A 409 11.19 -27.63 26.75
N GLY A 410 12.10 -26.93 27.44
CA GLY A 410 12.35 -27.02 28.87
C GLY A 410 13.66 -26.31 29.25
N PRO A 411 14.03 -26.31 30.54
CA PRO A 411 15.28 -25.67 31.01
C PRO A 411 16.55 -26.36 30.51
N ALA A 412 16.45 -27.59 30.00
CA ALA A 412 17.56 -28.33 29.40
C ALA A 412 17.66 -28.16 27.87
N ASP A 413 16.80 -27.33 27.26
CA ASP A 413 16.85 -27.04 25.83
C ASP A 413 18.14 -26.25 25.52
N PRO A 414 19.02 -26.75 24.63
CA PRO A 414 20.27 -26.06 24.27
C PRO A 414 20.04 -24.69 23.63
N ASN A 415 18.83 -24.40 23.17
CA ASN A 415 18.45 -23.13 22.55
C ASN A 415 17.60 -22.24 23.49
N ALA A 416 17.51 -22.57 24.79
CA ALA A 416 16.69 -21.81 25.75
C ALA A 416 17.06 -20.32 25.83
N ASP A 417 18.37 -20.04 25.74
CA ASP A 417 18.94 -18.70 25.84
C ASP A 417 18.85 -17.88 24.53
N LEU A 418 18.41 -18.50 23.42
CA LEU A 418 18.22 -17.77 22.17
C LEU A 418 17.07 -16.75 22.30
N PRO A 419 17.18 -15.57 21.67
CA PRO A 419 16.08 -14.63 21.60
C PRO A 419 14.85 -15.29 20.98
N GLN A 420 13.68 -15.00 21.53
CA GLN A 420 12.41 -15.53 21.06
C GLN A 420 11.77 -14.53 20.09
N ALA A 421 11.27 -15.02 18.95
CA ALA A 421 10.42 -14.23 18.07
C ALA A 421 9.11 -13.85 18.78
N LEU A 422 8.72 -12.59 18.66
CA LEU A 422 7.48 -12.09 19.24
C LEU A 422 6.29 -12.74 18.52
N GLU A 423 5.33 -13.23 19.30
CA GLU A 423 4.11 -13.84 18.78
C GLU A 423 2.96 -12.83 18.93
N ARG A 424 2.29 -12.52 17.83
CA ARG A 424 1.07 -11.69 17.85
C ARG A 424 -0.11 -12.47 17.30
N ILE A 425 -1.21 -12.36 18.04
CA ILE A 425 -2.53 -12.88 17.68
C ILE A 425 -3.43 -11.67 17.43
N GLY A 426 -4.29 -11.74 16.40
CA GLY A 426 -5.26 -10.68 16.12
C GLY A 426 -6.34 -10.54 17.21
N ILE A 427 -7.26 -9.58 17.04
CA ILE A 427 -8.34 -9.20 17.99
C ILE A 427 -9.42 -10.29 18.21
N ASN A 428 -9.25 -11.52 17.73
CA ASN A 428 -10.28 -12.55 17.88
C ASN A 428 -10.25 -13.18 19.29
N GLU A 429 -11.01 -12.58 20.21
CA GLU A 429 -11.42 -13.10 21.53
C GLU A 429 -12.38 -14.31 21.45
N ALA A 430 -12.21 -15.21 20.49
CA ALA A 430 -12.85 -16.52 20.61
C ALA A 430 -11.96 -17.36 21.54
N LEU A 431 -12.35 -17.42 22.82
CA LEU A 431 -11.91 -18.38 23.83
C LEU A 431 -12.32 -19.82 23.44
N ASP A 432 -11.93 -20.27 22.25
CA ASP A 432 -11.92 -21.67 21.87
C ASP A 432 -10.47 -22.05 21.55
N TYR A 433 -9.76 -22.46 22.61
CA TYR A 433 -8.37 -22.91 22.55
C TYR A 433 -8.18 -24.07 21.54
N ALA A 434 -9.24 -24.74 21.05
CA ALA A 434 -9.11 -25.80 20.06
C ALA A 434 -9.21 -25.33 18.59
N ALA A 435 -9.84 -24.17 18.31
CA ALA A 435 -10.16 -23.74 16.94
C ALA A 435 -9.39 -22.50 16.45
N VAL A 436 -8.82 -21.68 17.35
CA VAL A 436 -8.22 -20.36 17.04
C VAL A 436 -6.70 -20.41 16.79
N HIS A 437 -6.12 -21.61 16.66
CA HIS A 437 -4.69 -21.80 16.40
C HIS A 437 -4.19 -21.32 15.02
N THR A 438 -5.04 -20.77 14.15
CA THR A 438 -4.76 -20.89 12.72
C THR A 438 -3.90 -19.77 12.12
N ARG A 439 -3.68 -18.61 12.77
CA ARG A 439 -2.91 -17.49 12.18
C ARG A 439 -2.12 -16.68 13.21
N ILE A 440 -1.02 -17.23 13.71
CA ILE A 440 -0.08 -16.50 14.59
C ILE A 440 0.96 -15.79 13.73
N LYS A 441 1.16 -14.50 13.97
CA LYS A 441 2.25 -13.74 13.35
C LYS A 441 3.50 -13.84 14.21
N HIS A 442 4.55 -14.43 13.65
CA HIS A 442 5.87 -14.45 14.28
C HIS A 442 6.71 -13.28 13.76
N LEU A 443 7.22 -12.48 14.67
CA LEU A 443 7.95 -11.24 14.40
C LEU A 443 9.35 -11.30 15.00
N PHE A 444 10.38 -10.98 14.21
CA PHE A 444 11.75 -10.86 14.70
C PHE A 444 12.38 -9.55 14.23
N SER A 445 12.56 -8.63 15.16
CA SER A 445 13.21 -7.33 14.92
C SER A 445 14.69 -7.51 14.61
N LEU A 446 15.19 -6.89 13.55
CA LEU A 446 16.61 -6.92 13.18
C LEU A 446 17.39 -5.92 14.06
N PRO A 447 18.30 -6.38 14.93
CA PRO A 447 19.05 -5.47 15.81
C PRO A 447 19.88 -4.42 15.04
N GLY A 448 19.92 -3.19 15.54
CA GLY A 448 20.71 -2.10 14.93
C GLY A 448 20.10 -1.48 13.66
N SER A 449 19.05 -2.08 13.09
CA SER A 449 18.34 -1.54 11.92
C SER A 449 17.64 -0.20 12.19
N ASP A 450 17.39 0.12 13.46
CA ASP A 450 16.82 1.37 13.94
C ASP A 450 17.83 2.52 13.96
N VAL A 451 19.13 2.21 13.90
CA VAL A 451 20.22 3.20 13.86
C VAL A 451 20.81 3.32 12.45
N VAL A 452 21.04 2.18 11.79
CA VAL A 452 21.57 2.13 10.43
C VAL A 452 20.55 1.39 9.54
N PRO A 453 20.03 2.01 8.47
CA PRO A 453 18.97 1.42 7.66
C PRO A 453 19.45 0.15 6.96
N LEU A 454 18.53 -0.83 6.86
CA LEU A 454 18.72 -2.07 6.09
C LEU A 454 19.09 -1.73 4.64
N ALA A 455 20.08 -2.43 4.09
CA ALA A 455 20.54 -2.26 2.72
C ALA A 455 19.59 -2.93 1.72
N TRP A 456 19.39 -2.25 0.59
CA TRP A 456 18.58 -2.71 -0.53
C TRP A 456 19.37 -2.51 -1.82
N TYR A 457 19.38 -3.53 -2.68
CA TYR A 457 20.03 -3.49 -3.99
C TYR A 457 19.08 -3.92 -5.08
N ALA A 458 19.35 -3.48 -6.31
CA ALA A 458 18.63 -3.95 -7.47
C ALA A 458 19.11 -5.37 -7.82
N ASP A 459 18.18 -6.28 -8.09
CA ASP A 459 18.50 -7.55 -8.74
C ASP A 459 18.77 -7.37 -10.24
N ASP A 460 19.03 -8.47 -10.95
CA ASP A 460 19.30 -8.46 -12.39
C ASP A 460 18.13 -7.91 -13.23
N ASP A 461 16.89 -8.00 -12.70
CA ASP A 461 15.68 -7.48 -13.31
C ASP A 461 15.41 -6.00 -12.92
N GLY A 462 16.27 -5.41 -12.08
CA GLY A 462 16.18 -4.04 -11.59
C GLY A 462 15.23 -3.86 -10.40
N ALA A 463 14.67 -4.93 -9.84
CA ALA A 463 13.79 -4.89 -8.68
C ALA A 463 14.59 -4.71 -7.39
N SER A 464 14.08 -3.88 -6.47
CA SER A 464 14.74 -3.62 -5.20
C SER A 464 14.51 -4.77 -4.23
N VAL A 465 15.59 -5.48 -3.88
CA VAL A 465 15.60 -6.64 -2.99
C VAL A 465 16.34 -6.29 -1.68
N PRO A 466 15.82 -6.71 -0.51
CA PRO A 466 16.51 -6.49 0.75
C PRO A 466 17.68 -7.45 0.93
N GLU A 467 18.77 -6.95 1.51
CA GLU A 467 19.94 -7.75 1.85
C GLU A 467 19.72 -8.49 3.18
N VAL A 468 18.89 -9.54 3.13
CA VAL A 468 18.59 -10.40 4.27
C VAL A 468 18.57 -11.87 3.85
N GLU A 469 19.42 -12.68 4.49
CA GLU A 469 19.44 -14.13 4.39
C GLU A 469 18.82 -14.74 5.65
N VAL A 470 17.73 -15.51 5.50
CA VAL A 470 17.05 -16.22 6.59
C VAL A 470 17.12 -17.72 6.30
N VAL A 471 17.68 -18.51 7.21
CA VAL A 471 17.80 -19.96 7.05
C VAL A 471 17.25 -20.68 8.27
N ARG A 472 16.39 -21.67 8.05
CA ARG A 472 15.93 -22.56 9.12
C ARG A 472 16.96 -23.67 9.33
N GLU A 473 17.42 -23.84 10.57
CA GLU A 473 18.43 -24.86 10.88
C GLU A 473 17.94 -26.28 10.54
N GLY A 474 18.80 -27.06 9.89
CA GLY A 474 18.51 -28.42 9.44
C GLY A 474 17.51 -28.54 8.27
N HIS A 475 17.09 -27.41 7.68
CA HIS A 475 16.15 -27.38 6.57
C HIS A 475 16.73 -26.54 5.43
N GLY A 476 16.08 -25.44 5.05
CA GLY A 476 16.48 -24.61 3.92
C GLY A 476 16.23 -23.11 4.15
N PRO A 477 16.57 -22.29 3.16
CA PRO A 477 16.37 -20.85 3.21
C PRO A 477 14.88 -20.49 3.19
N TRP A 478 14.58 -19.33 3.75
CA TRP A 478 13.32 -18.64 3.59
C TRP A 478 13.54 -17.44 2.69
N HIS A 479 12.62 -17.19 1.76
CA HIS A 479 12.77 -16.15 0.76
C HIS A 479 11.93 -14.93 1.11
N TRP A 480 12.49 -13.75 0.90
CA TRP A 480 11.72 -12.52 1.01
C TRP A 480 10.68 -12.47 -0.10
N ARG A 481 9.46 -12.06 0.25
CA ARG A 481 8.40 -11.76 -0.71
C ARG A 481 7.55 -10.61 -0.19
N ASP A 482 7.13 -9.72 -1.08
CA ASP A 482 6.14 -8.73 -0.72
C ASP A 482 4.77 -9.36 -0.47
N ALA A 483 4.08 -8.86 0.55
CA ALA A 483 2.70 -9.23 0.86
C ALA A 483 1.76 -8.19 0.24
N LEU A 484 1.15 -8.54 -0.88
CA LEU A 484 0.11 -7.73 -1.53
C LEU A 484 -1.24 -8.00 -0.86
N ILE A 485 -2.11 -6.98 -0.87
CA ILE A 485 -3.43 -7.10 -0.23
C ILE A 485 -4.35 -7.90 -1.15
N GLY A 486 -4.92 -9.00 -0.64
CA GLY A 486 -5.96 -9.76 -1.35
C GLY A 486 -5.46 -10.67 -2.47
N GLU A 487 -4.15 -10.81 -2.64
CA GLU A 487 -3.55 -11.82 -3.51
C GLU A 487 -2.86 -12.91 -2.67
N GLU A 488 -3.04 -14.17 -3.07
CA GLU A 488 -2.21 -15.28 -2.58
C GLU A 488 -0.81 -15.18 -3.20
N THR A 489 -0.05 -14.15 -2.82
CA THR A 489 1.31 -13.93 -3.32
C THR A 489 2.23 -15.08 -2.94
N ALA A 490 1.89 -15.89 -1.94
CA ALA A 490 2.60 -17.10 -1.57
C ALA A 490 1.63 -18.16 -1.03
N LEU A 491 1.88 -19.42 -1.37
CA LEU A 491 1.08 -20.54 -0.87
C LEU A 491 1.33 -20.76 0.62
N PRO A 492 0.37 -21.34 1.38
CA PRO A 492 0.55 -21.63 2.81
C PRO A 492 1.71 -22.60 3.14
N THR A 493 2.31 -23.22 2.13
CA THR A 493 3.47 -24.12 2.26
C THR A 493 4.79 -23.44 1.88
N ASP A 494 4.76 -22.25 1.31
CA ASP A 494 5.95 -21.57 0.80
C ASP A 494 6.76 -20.98 1.97
N PRO A 495 8.07 -21.31 2.12
CA PRO A 495 8.92 -20.76 3.17
C PRO A 495 9.30 -19.31 2.85
N VAL A 496 8.37 -18.38 3.07
CA VAL A 496 8.55 -16.95 2.77
C VAL A 496 8.35 -16.06 3.98
N TYR A 497 9.01 -14.91 3.95
CA TYR A 497 8.85 -13.86 4.96
C TYR A 497 8.67 -12.50 4.27
N VAL A 498 8.14 -11.53 5.01
CA VAL A 498 8.05 -10.13 4.59
C VAL A 498 8.72 -9.23 5.63
N LEU A 499 9.14 -8.04 5.23
CA LEU A 499 9.67 -7.02 6.13
C LEU A 499 8.57 -6.02 6.51
N GLU A 500 8.48 -5.69 7.80
CA GLU A 500 7.63 -4.64 8.33
C GLU A 500 8.48 -3.49 8.88
N ASP A 501 8.06 -2.24 8.62
CA ASP A 501 8.73 -1.07 9.16
C ASP A 501 8.50 -0.94 10.67
N GLY A 502 9.56 -0.57 11.37
CA GLY A 502 9.60 -0.37 12.81
C GLY A 502 10.11 -1.59 13.56
N LEU A 503 10.31 -1.38 14.86
CA LEU A 503 10.98 -2.32 15.74
C LEU A 503 10.11 -2.70 16.92
N TYR A 504 10.03 -4.00 17.20
CA TYR A 504 9.39 -4.57 18.39
C TYR A 504 10.46 -4.97 19.42
N ARG A 505 10.29 -4.54 20.67
CA ARG A 505 11.18 -4.92 21.80
C ARG A 505 10.41 -4.90 23.11
N THR A 506 11.02 -5.36 24.18
CA THR A 506 10.51 -5.19 25.54
C THR A 506 10.40 -3.69 25.86
N VAL A 507 9.17 -3.20 26.05
CA VAL A 507 8.87 -1.80 26.39
C VAL A 507 8.76 -1.62 27.91
N PHE A 508 8.30 -2.67 28.61
CA PHE A 508 8.14 -2.65 30.05
C PHE A 508 8.52 -4.00 30.65
N SER A 509 9.19 -3.98 31.81
CA SER A 509 9.46 -5.18 32.59
C SER A 509 9.21 -4.90 34.07
N ALA A 510 8.45 -5.77 34.72
CA ALA A 510 8.24 -5.74 36.16
C ALA A 510 8.59 -7.08 36.78
N GLU A 511 9.32 -7.05 37.89
CA GLU A 511 9.54 -8.24 38.72
C GLU A 511 8.53 -8.25 39.87
N ARG A 512 7.76 -9.32 39.99
CA ARG A 512 6.84 -9.52 41.11
C ARG A 512 7.02 -10.93 41.66
N PHE A 513 7.40 -11.03 42.93
CA PHE A 513 7.63 -12.32 43.63
C PHE A 513 8.63 -13.25 42.91
N GLY A 514 9.73 -12.72 42.38
CA GLY A 514 10.74 -13.49 41.64
C GLY A 514 10.32 -13.90 40.22
N LYS A 515 9.13 -13.48 39.76
CA LYS A 515 8.68 -13.64 38.38
C LYS A 515 8.85 -12.32 37.63
N VAL A 516 9.72 -12.31 36.62
CA VAL A 516 9.84 -11.19 35.69
C VAL A 516 8.75 -11.31 34.63
N THR A 517 7.91 -10.29 34.53
CA THR A 517 6.93 -10.12 33.44
C THR A 517 7.42 -9.01 32.54
N ALA A 518 7.73 -9.35 31.29
CA ALA A 518 8.13 -8.42 30.26
C ALA A 518 7.00 -8.25 29.25
N LEU A 519 6.63 -7.01 28.95
CA LEU A 519 5.72 -6.63 27.87
C LEU A 519 6.57 -6.19 26.68
N SER A 520 6.49 -6.95 25.59
CA SER A 520 7.10 -6.60 24.31
C SER A 520 6.03 -6.05 23.38
N ASP A 521 6.28 -4.87 22.82
CA ASP A 521 5.39 -4.23 21.85
C ASP A 521 6.20 -3.35 20.89
N TYR A 522 5.49 -2.70 19.98
CA TYR A 522 6.03 -1.74 19.02
C TYR A 522 6.69 -0.57 19.76
N ALA A 523 7.99 -0.39 19.55
CA ALA A 523 8.79 0.58 20.30
C ALA A 523 9.30 1.74 19.44
N SER A 524 9.50 1.54 18.14
CA SER A 524 10.02 2.56 17.23
C SER A 524 9.44 2.40 15.83
N SER A 525 9.27 3.53 15.13
CA SER A 525 9.01 3.56 13.70
C SER A 525 10.22 3.36 12.83
N GLU A 526 11.41 3.52 13.41
CA GLU A 526 12.68 3.19 12.78
C GLU A 526 13.00 1.70 12.96
N GLY A 527 13.73 1.14 12.00
CA GLY A 527 14.12 -0.26 11.99
C GLY A 527 13.24 -1.15 11.13
N MET A 528 13.65 -2.42 11.05
CA MET A 528 13.00 -3.44 10.23
C MET A 528 12.74 -4.68 11.07
N THR A 529 11.54 -5.25 10.90
CA THR A 529 11.12 -6.49 11.56
C THR A 529 10.78 -7.53 10.51
N LEU A 530 11.35 -8.73 10.65
CA LEU A 530 10.93 -9.90 9.89
C LEU A 530 9.56 -10.35 10.36
N ARG A 531 8.61 -10.48 9.45
CA ARG A 531 7.33 -11.14 9.70
C ARG A 531 7.26 -12.42 8.87
N PHE A 532 7.10 -13.54 9.57
CA PHE A 532 6.85 -14.84 8.94
C PHE A 532 5.41 -14.96 8.46
N GLY A 533 5.18 -15.98 7.64
CA GLY A 533 3.83 -16.30 7.19
C GLY A 533 2.87 -16.63 8.32
N ASP A 534 1.59 -16.41 8.07
CA ASP A 534 0.49 -16.69 8.99
C ASP A 534 -0.50 -17.71 8.42
N GLY A 535 -0.12 -18.41 7.34
CA GLY A 535 -0.94 -19.41 6.64
C GLY A 535 -1.88 -18.81 5.59
N GLU A 536 -2.10 -17.49 5.57
CA GLU A 536 -2.73 -16.78 4.45
C GLU A 536 -1.65 -16.26 3.49
N PHE A 537 -0.61 -15.64 4.04
CA PHE A 537 0.60 -15.31 3.32
C PHE A 537 1.71 -16.27 3.76
N GLY A 538 2.08 -17.23 2.92
CA GLY A 538 3.23 -18.10 3.18
C GLY A 538 3.06 -19.08 4.35
N GLN A 539 4.10 -19.89 4.55
CA GLN A 539 4.19 -20.86 5.63
C GLN A 539 4.32 -20.20 7.00
N GLN A 540 3.55 -20.68 7.97
CA GLN A 540 3.75 -20.32 9.37
C GLN A 540 5.04 -20.93 9.91
N ALA A 541 5.84 -20.12 10.61
CA ALA A 541 7.08 -20.60 11.22
C ALA A 541 6.79 -21.70 12.26
N PRO A 542 7.37 -22.91 12.13
CA PRO A 542 7.03 -24.01 13.04
C PRO A 542 7.47 -23.75 14.48
N GLN A 543 6.64 -24.14 15.45
CA GLN A 543 6.96 -24.03 16.87
C GLN A 543 8.23 -24.83 17.22
N GLY A 544 9.12 -24.23 18.01
CA GLY A 544 10.43 -24.81 18.38
C GLY A 544 11.48 -24.73 17.27
N ALA A 545 11.18 -24.16 16.10
CA ALA A 545 12.18 -23.97 15.05
C ALA A 545 13.20 -22.91 15.45
N VAL A 546 14.45 -23.12 15.03
CA VAL A 546 15.55 -22.16 15.15
C VAL A 546 15.90 -21.64 13.77
N PHE A 547 16.02 -20.32 13.68
CA PHE A 547 16.40 -19.59 12.47
C PHE A 547 17.72 -18.90 12.68
N ALA A 548 18.55 -18.91 11.64
CA ALA A 548 19.78 -18.14 11.53
C ALA A 548 19.55 -17.03 10.50
N VAL A 549 19.94 -15.80 10.86
CA VAL A 549 19.78 -14.63 10.00
C VAL A 549 21.10 -13.90 9.82
N ARG A 550 21.37 -13.49 8.58
CA ARG A 550 22.36 -12.47 8.22
C ARG A 550 21.67 -11.36 7.46
N TYR A 551 22.04 -10.12 7.73
CA TYR A 551 21.46 -8.97 7.06
C TYR A 551 22.49 -7.87 6.95
N ARG A 552 22.34 -6.99 5.95
CA ARG A 552 23.28 -5.89 5.72
C ARG A 552 22.67 -4.55 6.09
N LEU A 553 23.40 -3.76 6.87
CA LEU A 553 23.01 -2.40 7.24
C LEU A 553 23.96 -1.37 6.59
N GLY A 554 23.41 -0.33 5.98
CA GLY A 554 24.21 0.73 5.36
C GLY A 554 23.65 1.23 4.03
N ASN A 555 22.38 1.60 4.07
CA ASN A 555 21.64 2.17 2.95
C ASN A 555 21.75 3.71 2.92
N GLY A 556 21.34 4.34 1.81
CA GLY A 556 21.11 5.79 1.74
C GLY A 556 22.16 6.58 0.97
N ARG A 557 21.90 7.89 0.82
CA ARG A 557 22.75 8.82 0.06
C ARG A 557 24.09 9.09 0.70
N LEU A 558 24.20 8.93 2.03
CA LEU A 558 25.45 9.08 2.78
C LEU A 558 26.55 8.11 2.31
N MET A 559 26.16 7.03 1.62
CA MET A 559 27.11 6.06 1.08
C MET A 559 27.72 6.47 -0.27
N ASN A 560 27.27 7.58 -0.87
CA ASN A 560 27.91 8.11 -2.08
C ASN A 560 29.19 8.86 -1.71
N VAL A 561 30.33 8.17 -1.77
CA VAL A 561 31.65 8.70 -1.43
C VAL A 561 32.48 9.04 -2.68
N SER A 562 33.36 10.03 -2.57
CA SER A 562 34.30 10.40 -3.65
C SER A 562 35.31 9.29 -3.96
N ALA A 563 35.91 9.34 -5.14
CA ALA A 563 37.06 8.50 -5.48
C ALA A 563 38.19 8.66 -4.44
N GLY A 564 38.85 7.56 -4.09
CA GLY A 564 39.96 7.53 -3.13
C GLY A 564 39.56 7.66 -1.65
N THR A 565 38.28 7.56 -1.30
CA THR A 565 37.79 7.62 0.09
C THR A 565 37.95 6.27 0.81
N LEU A 566 37.68 5.15 0.13
CA LEU A 566 37.72 3.80 0.68
C LEU A 566 39.14 3.24 0.59
N VAL A 567 39.90 3.30 1.68
CA VAL A 567 41.35 3.05 1.66
C VAL A 567 41.84 1.98 2.63
N ARG A 568 40.95 1.46 3.49
CA ARG A 568 41.35 0.58 4.59
C ARG A 568 40.47 -0.65 4.71
N PHE A 569 41.07 -1.84 4.79
CA PHE A 569 40.35 -3.04 5.22
C PHE A 569 40.14 -3.03 6.73
N ASP A 570 38.98 -3.54 7.18
CA ASP A 570 38.75 -3.77 8.60
C ASP A 570 39.66 -4.91 9.12
N SER A 571 39.83 -5.94 8.30
CA SER A 571 40.84 -7.00 8.47
C SER A 571 41.59 -7.23 7.16
N GLN A 572 42.83 -6.73 7.07
CA GLN A 572 43.62 -6.73 5.85
C GLN A 572 44.14 -8.14 5.50
N PRO A 573 43.84 -8.68 4.30
CA PRO A 573 44.45 -9.93 3.85
C PRO A 573 45.97 -9.79 3.66
N ALA A 574 46.74 -10.79 4.07
CA ALA A 574 48.21 -10.73 4.05
C ALA A 574 48.82 -10.51 2.65
N PHE A 575 48.12 -10.95 1.59
CA PHE A 575 48.56 -10.82 0.20
C PHE A 575 48.22 -9.45 -0.43
N VAL A 576 47.61 -8.54 0.33
CA VAL A 576 47.17 -7.21 -0.13
C VAL A 576 48.00 -6.11 0.55
N ASP A 577 48.52 -5.18 -0.24
CA ASP A 577 49.26 -4.01 0.24
C ASP A 577 48.35 -2.82 0.50
N ALA A 578 47.44 -2.53 -0.43
CA ALA A 578 46.55 -1.36 -0.38
C ALA A 578 45.24 -1.61 -1.11
N VAL A 579 44.22 -0.83 -0.73
CA VAL A 579 42.93 -0.73 -1.44
C VAL A 579 42.60 0.73 -1.66
N THR A 580 41.93 1.03 -2.77
CA THR A 580 41.37 2.35 -3.05
C THR A 580 40.13 2.20 -3.91
N ASN A 581 39.16 3.11 -3.85
CA ASN A 581 38.09 3.17 -4.85
C ASN A 581 38.49 4.12 -5.99
N PRO A 582 38.89 3.61 -7.18
CA PRO A 582 39.33 4.46 -8.28
C PRO A 582 38.23 5.34 -8.85
N LEU A 583 36.95 4.95 -8.71
CA LEU A 583 35.78 5.74 -9.11
C LEU A 583 34.97 6.15 -7.87
N PRO A 584 34.20 7.26 -7.93
CA PRO A 584 33.27 7.59 -6.86
C PRO A 584 32.22 6.49 -6.68
N ALA A 585 31.86 6.21 -5.44
CA ALA A 585 30.73 5.35 -5.14
C ALA A 585 29.43 6.10 -5.48
N SER A 586 28.48 5.40 -6.09
CA SER A 586 27.23 6.00 -6.57
C SER A 586 26.06 5.03 -6.47
N GLY A 587 24.83 5.50 -6.68
CA GLY A 587 23.61 4.69 -6.59
C GLY A 587 22.92 4.74 -5.22
N GLY A 588 23.60 5.25 -4.19
CA GLY A 588 23.02 5.42 -2.85
C GLY A 588 21.83 6.38 -2.85
N ARG A 589 20.66 5.92 -2.42
CA ARG A 589 19.41 6.71 -2.32
C ARG A 589 18.72 6.46 -1.00
N ASP A 590 18.21 7.53 -0.39
CA ASP A 590 17.44 7.42 0.85
C ASP A 590 16.05 6.83 0.56
N PRO A 591 15.44 6.14 1.54
CA PRO A 591 14.04 5.72 1.45
C PRO A 591 13.12 6.91 1.15
N GLU A 592 12.03 6.65 0.46
CA GLU A 592 11.05 7.68 0.14
C GLU A 592 10.52 8.37 1.41
N SER A 593 10.50 9.69 1.42
CA SER A 593 10.02 10.45 2.58
C SER A 593 8.49 10.36 2.72
N ALA A 594 7.97 10.59 3.94
CA ALA A 594 6.53 10.61 4.20
C ALA A 594 5.78 11.62 3.32
N GLU A 595 6.38 12.78 3.05
CA GLU A 595 5.80 13.82 2.19
C GLU A 595 5.71 13.38 0.72
N GLN A 596 6.75 12.73 0.20
CA GLN A 596 6.75 12.18 -1.16
C GLN A 596 5.67 11.09 -1.30
N ILE A 597 5.57 10.17 -0.33
CA ILE A 597 4.56 9.11 -0.35
C ILE A 597 3.14 9.69 -0.40
N ARG A 598 2.87 10.76 0.38
CA ARG A 598 1.57 11.45 0.38
C ARG A 598 1.20 12.04 -0.98
N ILE A 599 2.18 12.51 -1.74
CA ILE A 599 1.98 13.11 -3.06
C ILE A 599 1.89 12.01 -4.14
N ASN A 600 2.78 11.04 -4.08
CA ASN A 600 2.98 10.05 -5.14
C ASN A 600 1.93 8.94 -5.11
N ALA A 601 1.63 8.37 -3.94
CA ALA A 601 0.74 7.21 -3.83
C ALA A 601 -0.65 7.45 -4.47
N PRO A 602 -1.34 8.60 -4.23
CA PRO A 602 -2.64 8.86 -4.87
C PRO A 602 -2.57 9.13 -6.38
N GLN A 603 -1.39 9.47 -6.92
CA GLN A 603 -1.20 9.73 -8.35
C GLN A 603 -0.69 8.50 -9.11
N ALA A 604 -0.11 7.52 -8.41
CA ALA A 604 0.53 6.35 -9.01
C ALA A 604 -0.42 5.59 -9.95
N PHE A 605 -1.61 5.22 -9.46
CA PHE A 605 -2.62 4.50 -10.26
C PHE A 605 -3.18 5.31 -11.44
N ARG A 606 -3.06 6.66 -11.41
CA ARG A 606 -3.47 7.54 -12.51
C ARG A 606 -2.38 7.66 -13.57
N THR A 607 -1.12 7.56 -13.16
CA THR A 607 0.06 7.77 -14.01
C THR A 607 0.42 6.49 -14.76
N VAL A 608 0.40 5.36 -14.06
CA VAL A 608 0.75 4.06 -14.63
C VAL A 608 -0.49 3.18 -14.68
N THR A 609 -1.03 3.03 -15.89
CA THR A 609 -2.12 2.09 -16.17
C THR A 609 -1.55 0.70 -16.43
N GLU A 610 -1.93 -0.29 -15.62
CA GLU A 610 -1.55 -1.70 -15.83
C GLU A 610 -2.52 -2.45 -16.75
N ARG A 611 -3.65 -1.81 -17.10
CA ARG A 611 -4.68 -2.35 -18.00
C ARG A 611 -5.07 -1.30 -19.01
N ALA A 612 -5.23 -1.71 -20.26
CA ALA A 612 -5.65 -0.80 -21.33
C ALA A 612 -7.14 -0.94 -21.63
N VAL A 613 -7.89 0.17 -21.49
CA VAL A 613 -9.33 0.20 -21.78
C VAL A 613 -9.61 1.11 -22.97
N ARG A 614 -9.08 2.33 -22.94
CA ARG A 614 -9.24 3.33 -23.97
C ARG A 614 -8.12 3.19 -25.00
N PRO A 615 -8.32 3.60 -26.27
CA PRO A 615 -7.25 3.55 -27.27
C PRO A 615 -5.97 4.24 -26.81
N GLU A 616 -6.07 5.42 -26.19
CA GLU A 616 -4.92 6.14 -25.64
C GLU A 616 -4.12 5.30 -24.63
N ASP A 617 -4.77 4.49 -23.78
CA ASP A 617 -4.07 3.63 -22.83
C ASP A 617 -3.18 2.59 -23.54
N TYR A 618 -3.62 2.05 -24.69
CA TYR A 618 -2.81 1.12 -25.48
C TYR A 618 -1.60 1.81 -26.12
N ALA A 619 -1.75 3.06 -26.55
CA ALA A 619 -0.64 3.84 -27.07
C ALA A 619 0.38 4.18 -25.98
N ASP A 620 -0.10 4.60 -24.80
CA ASP A 620 0.75 4.96 -23.66
C ASP A 620 1.52 3.75 -23.13
N ILE A 621 0.87 2.57 -23.05
CA ILE A 621 1.56 1.33 -22.66
C ILE A 621 2.58 0.90 -23.71
N ALA A 622 2.25 0.98 -25.00
CA ALA A 622 3.20 0.64 -26.06
C ALA A 622 4.45 1.53 -26.03
N GLN A 623 4.31 2.82 -25.68
CA GLN A 623 5.42 3.77 -25.54
C GLN A 623 6.37 3.46 -24.37
N ARG A 624 6.01 2.55 -23.46
CA ARG A 624 6.91 2.11 -22.39
C ARG A 624 8.05 1.22 -22.90
N LEU A 625 7.91 0.65 -24.10
CA LEU A 625 8.98 -0.13 -24.71
C LEU A 625 10.12 0.81 -25.15
N PRO A 626 11.39 0.55 -24.77
CA PRO A 626 12.50 1.48 -25.03
C PRO A 626 12.72 1.85 -26.50
N TRP A 627 12.35 0.95 -27.42
CA TRP A 627 12.50 1.13 -28.86
C TRP A 627 11.32 1.86 -29.53
N VAL A 628 10.22 2.11 -28.80
CA VAL A 628 9.06 2.86 -29.31
C VAL A 628 9.27 4.34 -29.04
N GLN A 629 9.33 5.15 -30.09
CA GLN A 629 9.42 6.60 -29.95
C GLN A 629 8.06 7.22 -29.61
N ARG A 630 7.02 6.82 -30.35
CA ARG A 630 5.62 7.17 -30.13
C ARG A 630 4.72 6.01 -30.55
N ALA A 631 3.49 6.00 -30.08
CA ALA A 631 2.49 5.05 -30.57
C ALA A 631 1.15 5.73 -30.80
N GLY A 632 0.43 5.26 -31.81
CA GLY A 632 -0.96 5.62 -32.06
C GLY A 632 -1.86 4.41 -31.89
N ALA A 633 -3.05 4.60 -31.33
CA ALA A 633 -4.02 3.53 -31.16
C ALA A 633 -5.42 4.00 -31.53
N VAL A 634 -6.15 3.18 -32.30
CA VAL A 634 -7.50 3.49 -32.75
C VAL A 634 -8.36 2.22 -32.65
N GLN A 635 -9.56 2.36 -32.09
CA GLN A 635 -10.55 1.29 -32.09
C GLN A 635 -11.34 1.32 -33.40
N ARG A 636 -11.45 0.17 -34.08
CA ARG A 636 -12.23 0.02 -35.32
C ARG A 636 -13.17 -1.17 -35.25
N TRP A 637 -14.36 -1.02 -35.82
CA TRP A 637 -15.28 -2.14 -36.02
C TRP A 637 -14.79 -3.01 -37.18
N THR A 638 -14.53 -4.29 -36.93
CA THR A 638 -14.03 -5.24 -37.96
C THR A 638 -15.13 -6.10 -38.59
N GLY A 639 -16.40 -5.87 -38.22
CA GLY A 639 -17.55 -6.63 -38.70
C GLY A 639 -18.19 -7.49 -37.62
N SER A 640 -17.38 -8.08 -36.73
CA SER A 640 -17.85 -8.99 -35.67
C SER A 640 -17.69 -8.42 -34.26
N TRP A 641 -16.61 -7.69 -33.99
CA TRP A 641 -16.37 -7.00 -32.71
C TRP A 641 -15.48 -5.77 -32.93
N PRO A 642 -15.40 -4.84 -31.96
CA PRO A 642 -14.40 -3.80 -31.99
C PRO A 642 -13.00 -4.39 -31.75
N THR A 643 -12.06 -4.06 -32.63
CA THR A 643 -10.64 -4.42 -32.50
C THR A 643 -9.83 -3.15 -32.31
N VAL A 644 -8.91 -3.15 -31.33
CA VAL A 644 -7.97 -2.04 -31.15
C VAL A 644 -6.76 -2.25 -32.05
N MET A 645 -6.48 -1.26 -32.89
CA MET A 645 -5.32 -1.25 -33.78
C MET A 645 -4.25 -0.36 -33.16
N VAL A 646 -3.10 -0.92 -32.83
CA VAL A 646 -1.96 -0.20 -32.23
C VAL A 646 -0.84 -0.08 -33.25
N THR A 647 -0.27 1.10 -33.40
CA THR A 647 0.73 1.42 -34.42
C THR A 647 1.95 2.03 -33.73
N PRO A 648 3.08 1.30 -33.62
CA PRO A 648 4.31 1.84 -33.06
C PRO A 648 5.09 2.64 -34.11
N ASP A 649 5.66 3.74 -33.66
CA ASP A 649 6.73 4.48 -34.32
C ASP A 649 8.06 4.06 -33.67
N VAL A 650 9.01 3.60 -34.47
CA VAL A 650 10.21 2.92 -33.97
C VAL A 650 11.38 3.89 -34.00
N ARG A 651 12.11 3.95 -32.89
CA ARG A 651 13.31 4.78 -32.80
C ARG A 651 14.37 4.33 -33.82
N ASP A 652 15.01 5.28 -34.47
CA ASP A 652 16.09 5.09 -35.46
C ASP A 652 15.72 4.22 -36.67
N SER A 653 14.43 3.89 -36.89
CA SER A 653 14.04 2.94 -37.94
C SER A 653 12.63 3.15 -38.48
N TYR A 654 12.50 3.03 -39.81
CA TYR A 654 11.19 2.97 -40.47
C TYR A 654 10.58 1.56 -40.39
N GLY A 655 10.12 1.19 -39.20
CA GLY A 655 9.32 0.00 -38.93
C GLY A 655 9.95 -0.96 -37.92
N ALA A 656 9.08 -1.76 -37.29
CA ALA A 656 9.48 -2.72 -36.27
C ALA A 656 10.01 -4.02 -36.90
N SER A 657 11.12 -4.52 -36.36
CA SER A 657 11.65 -5.86 -36.65
C SER A 657 10.69 -6.97 -36.19
N ALA A 658 10.89 -8.21 -36.65
CA ALA A 658 10.05 -9.34 -36.25
C ALA A 658 10.10 -9.61 -34.73
N GLY A 659 11.25 -9.39 -34.08
CA GLY A 659 11.40 -9.51 -32.62
C GLY A 659 10.60 -8.45 -31.87
N GLN A 660 10.75 -7.17 -32.25
CA GLN A 660 9.98 -6.05 -31.67
C GLN A 660 8.47 -6.22 -31.88
N GLN A 661 8.07 -6.74 -33.04
CA GLN A 661 6.67 -7.06 -33.34
C GLN A 661 6.10 -8.14 -32.40
N ALA A 662 6.88 -9.18 -32.10
CA ALA A 662 6.48 -10.23 -31.16
C ALA A 662 6.39 -9.69 -29.73
N GLU A 663 7.38 -8.88 -29.32
CA GLU A 663 7.42 -8.22 -28.01
C GLU A 663 6.21 -7.32 -27.79
N LEU A 664 5.89 -6.43 -28.74
CA LEU A 664 4.72 -5.56 -28.66
C LEU A 664 3.43 -6.38 -28.62
N THR A 665 3.33 -7.46 -29.41
CA THR A 665 2.14 -8.32 -29.39
C THR A 665 1.95 -8.99 -28.02
N ALA A 666 3.04 -9.49 -27.41
CA ALA A 666 3.00 -10.09 -26.09
C ALA A 666 2.59 -9.07 -25.01
N LEU A 667 3.14 -7.84 -25.07
CA LEU A 667 2.75 -6.76 -24.17
C LEU A 667 1.25 -6.43 -24.30
N LEU A 668 0.76 -6.26 -25.53
CA LEU A 668 -0.64 -5.93 -25.79
C LEU A 668 -1.60 -7.05 -25.38
N ASP A 669 -1.21 -8.32 -25.55
CA ASP A 669 -2.01 -9.47 -25.10
C ASP A 669 -2.09 -9.55 -23.57
N ARG A 670 -1.04 -9.14 -22.85
CA ARG A 670 -1.03 -9.07 -21.38
C ARG A 670 -1.98 -8.00 -20.83
N VAL A 671 -2.10 -6.85 -21.48
CA VAL A 671 -2.84 -5.69 -20.94
C VAL A 671 -4.26 -5.51 -21.50
N ARG A 672 -4.62 -6.23 -22.57
CA ARG A 672 -5.94 -6.11 -23.20
C ARG A 672 -7.05 -6.63 -22.31
N GLN A 673 -8.26 -6.12 -22.55
CA GLN A 673 -9.45 -6.66 -21.92
C GLN A 673 -9.79 -8.05 -22.46
N ALA A 674 -10.20 -8.94 -21.57
CA ALA A 674 -10.69 -10.26 -21.94
C ALA A 674 -11.83 -10.14 -22.97
N GLY A 675 -11.77 -10.95 -24.03
CA GLY A 675 -12.75 -10.92 -25.13
C GLY A 675 -12.60 -9.76 -26.14
N ARG A 676 -11.70 -8.79 -25.93
CA ARG A 676 -11.33 -7.80 -26.95
C ARG A 676 -10.08 -8.24 -27.69
N GLU A 677 -10.07 -8.04 -29.00
CA GLU A 677 -8.92 -8.31 -29.84
C GLU A 677 -8.08 -7.04 -30.02
N VAL A 678 -6.76 -7.20 -29.94
CA VAL A 678 -5.79 -6.15 -30.22
C VAL A 678 -4.87 -6.62 -31.32
N ARG A 679 -4.60 -5.76 -32.29
CA ARG A 679 -3.70 -6.06 -33.42
C ARG A 679 -2.74 -4.91 -33.60
N GLN A 680 -1.46 -5.23 -33.74
CA GLN A 680 -0.49 -4.25 -34.20
C GLN A 680 -0.63 -3.99 -35.71
N ARG A 681 -0.31 -2.77 -36.14
CA ARG A 681 -0.23 -2.35 -37.54
C ARG A 681 1.08 -1.60 -37.75
N GLN A 682 1.62 -1.68 -38.96
CA GLN A 682 2.72 -0.80 -39.34
C GLN A 682 2.21 0.61 -39.60
N PRO A 683 3.00 1.65 -39.28
CA PRO A 683 2.65 3.02 -39.58
C PRO A 683 2.52 3.25 -41.09
N ARG A 684 1.62 4.15 -41.47
CA ARG A 684 1.44 4.54 -42.86
C ARG A 684 2.46 5.63 -43.19
N TYR A 685 3.32 5.36 -44.16
CA TYR A 685 4.35 6.32 -44.53
C TYR A 685 3.90 7.22 -45.68
N ALA A 686 3.95 8.52 -45.47
CA ALA A 686 3.87 9.53 -46.51
C ALA A 686 5.26 9.67 -47.15
N SER A 687 5.52 8.90 -48.21
CA SER A 687 6.81 8.92 -48.91
C SER A 687 6.87 10.09 -49.90
N PHE A 688 7.85 10.99 -49.72
CA PHE A 688 8.05 12.17 -50.56
C PHE A 688 9.27 12.02 -51.46
N ASP A 689 9.14 12.46 -52.70
CA ASP A 689 10.29 12.74 -53.57
C ASP A 689 10.49 14.25 -53.63
N LEU A 690 11.75 14.68 -53.52
CA LEU A 690 12.15 16.08 -53.56
C LEU A 690 13.17 16.30 -54.66
N GLU A 691 12.99 17.35 -55.45
CA GLU A 691 13.98 17.84 -56.39
C GLU A 691 14.34 19.27 -55.99
N ILE A 692 15.60 19.49 -55.62
CA ILE A 692 16.06 20.74 -55.02
C ILE A 692 17.20 21.30 -55.87
N VAL A 693 17.03 22.53 -56.34
CA VAL A 693 18.04 23.27 -57.10
C VAL A 693 18.82 24.15 -56.12
N VAL A 694 20.10 23.84 -55.95
CA VAL A 694 20.99 24.50 -54.99
C VAL A 694 22.05 25.30 -55.73
N CYS A 695 22.11 26.61 -55.46
CA CYS A 695 23.11 27.51 -55.99
C CYS A 695 24.35 27.50 -55.08
N VAL A 696 25.49 27.11 -55.64
CA VAL A 696 26.78 26.96 -54.94
C VAL A 696 27.60 28.24 -55.07
N LEU A 697 28.29 28.63 -54.00
CA LEU A 697 29.19 29.79 -54.00
C LEU A 697 30.31 29.61 -55.04
N PRO A 698 30.71 30.66 -55.78
CA PRO A 698 31.68 30.56 -56.89
C PRO A 698 33.06 29.98 -56.51
N ARG A 699 33.42 29.94 -55.23
CA ARG A 699 34.71 29.43 -54.73
C ARG A 699 34.62 28.04 -54.10
N ALA A 700 33.43 27.43 -54.04
CA ALA A 700 33.21 26.12 -53.48
C ALA A 700 33.07 25.06 -54.58
N TYR A 701 33.60 23.86 -54.34
CA TYR A 701 33.53 22.74 -55.29
C TYR A 701 32.16 22.06 -55.23
N ARG A 702 31.50 21.88 -56.38
CA ARG A 702 30.13 21.33 -56.45
C ARG A 702 29.99 19.95 -55.81
N GLY A 703 31.00 19.09 -55.98
CA GLY A 703 30.98 17.72 -55.46
C GLY A 703 31.00 17.66 -53.93
N GLU A 704 31.83 18.50 -53.30
CA GLU A 704 31.96 18.58 -51.84
C GLU A 704 30.71 19.17 -51.21
N VAL A 705 30.18 20.26 -51.78
CA VAL A 705 28.94 20.87 -51.27
C VAL A 705 27.77 19.91 -51.43
N LYS A 706 27.68 19.18 -52.54
CA LYS A 706 26.65 18.15 -52.73
C LYS A 706 26.74 17.05 -51.67
N ALA A 707 27.94 16.55 -51.37
CA ALA A 707 28.15 15.55 -50.34
C ALA A 707 27.77 16.09 -48.95
N ALA A 708 28.19 17.31 -48.62
CA ALA A 708 27.87 17.97 -47.35
C ALA A 708 26.37 18.24 -47.19
N VAL A 709 25.65 18.63 -48.25
CA VAL A 709 24.18 18.77 -48.21
C VAL A 709 23.50 17.42 -48.02
N LEU A 710 23.96 16.34 -48.69
CA LEU A 710 23.43 15.00 -48.45
C LEU A 710 23.67 14.54 -47.00
N GLN A 711 24.86 14.83 -46.45
CA GLN A 711 25.20 14.56 -45.06
C GLN A 711 24.32 15.36 -44.09
N ALA A 712 24.02 16.62 -44.37
CA ALA A 712 23.10 17.41 -43.55
C ALA A 712 21.65 16.89 -43.60
N LEU A 713 21.24 16.31 -44.74
CA LEU A 713 19.89 15.78 -44.92
C LEU A 713 19.70 14.37 -44.35
N PHE A 714 20.70 13.48 -44.45
CA PHE A 714 20.59 12.07 -44.08
C PHE A 714 21.53 11.64 -42.94
N GLY A 715 22.40 12.52 -42.48
CA GLY A 715 23.39 12.23 -41.45
C GLY A 715 24.65 11.55 -41.99
N SER A 716 25.55 11.26 -41.06
CA SER A 716 26.76 10.43 -41.19
C SER A 716 27.04 9.78 -39.83
N ASP A 717 27.90 8.77 -39.74
CA ASP A 717 28.23 8.04 -38.50
C ASP A 717 28.22 8.94 -37.23
N GLY A 718 27.15 8.83 -36.43
CA GLY A 718 26.96 9.55 -35.16
C GLY A 718 26.25 10.91 -35.20
N MET A 719 25.89 11.45 -36.39
CA MET A 719 25.13 12.71 -36.53
C MET A 719 23.79 12.48 -37.24
N SER A 720 22.69 12.89 -36.61
CA SER A 720 21.34 12.80 -37.20
C SER A 720 21.14 13.82 -38.32
N GLY A 721 20.55 13.36 -39.42
CA GLY A 721 20.20 14.21 -40.57
C GLY A 721 18.84 14.89 -40.40
N PHE A 722 18.51 15.83 -41.29
CA PHE A 722 17.16 16.41 -41.31
C PHE A 722 16.05 15.35 -41.47
N PHE A 723 16.23 14.35 -42.35
CA PHE A 723 15.30 13.25 -42.61
C PHE A 723 15.51 12.03 -41.72
N ASP A 724 16.13 12.20 -40.56
CA ASP A 724 16.23 11.14 -39.56
C ASP A 724 14.83 10.67 -39.13
N PRO A 725 14.58 9.34 -39.01
CA PRO A 725 13.31 8.81 -38.51
C PRO A 725 12.82 9.49 -37.22
N ASP A 726 13.74 9.80 -36.31
CA ASP A 726 13.39 10.34 -34.99
C ASP A 726 12.87 11.78 -35.05
N HIS A 727 13.10 12.50 -36.14
CA HIS A 727 12.58 13.86 -36.32
C HIS A 727 11.13 13.90 -36.81
N PHE A 728 10.61 12.78 -37.35
CA PHE A 728 9.28 12.71 -37.93
C PHE A 728 8.44 11.61 -37.29
N THR A 729 7.47 12.02 -36.48
CA THR A 729 6.49 11.11 -35.89
C THR A 729 5.07 11.39 -36.42
N PHE A 730 4.06 10.66 -35.94
CA PHE A 730 2.66 10.74 -36.36
C PHE A 730 2.15 12.19 -36.48
N GLY A 731 1.66 12.55 -37.67
CA GLY A 731 1.09 13.87 -37.95
C GLY A 731 2.10 15.02 -38.09
N THR A 732 3.40 14.75 -37.98
CA THR A 732 4.45 15.78 -38.09
C THR A 732 4.56 16.27 -39.54
N PRO A 733 4.33 17.56 -39.82
CA PRO A 733 4.35 18.08 -41.19
C PRO A 733 5.79 18.25 -41.70
N LEU A 734 6.00 18.13 -43.02
CA LEU A 734 7.27 18.48 -43.66
C LEU A 734 7.37 20.01 -43.80
N SER A 735 8.15 20.65 -42.93
CA SER A 735 8.36 22.11 -42.94
C SER A 735 9.35 22.53 -44.02
N ARG A 736 8.89 23.40 -44.93
CA ARG A 736 9.74 23.97 -45.99
C ARG A 736 10.83 24.86 -45.40
N ALA A 737 10.48 25.69 -44.43
CA ALA A 737 11.44 26.62 -43.81
C ALA A 737 12.55 25.88 -43.07
N ALA A 738 12.22 24.80 -42.35
CA ALA A 738 13.21 23.99 -41.65
C ALA A 738 14.14 23.25 -42.62
N LEU A 739 13.57 22.70 -43.71
CA LEU A 739 14.36 22.05 -44.77
C LEU A 739 15.29 23.04 -45.47
N LEU A 740 14.80 24.24 -45.79
CA LEU A 740 15.63 25.30 -46.38
C LEU A 740 16.76 25.73 -45.44
N ALA A 741 16.46 25.90 -44.15
CA ALA A 741 17.45 26.26 -43.15
C ALA A 741 18.56 25.19 -43.03
N ALA A 742 18.18 23.90 -43.00
CA ALA A 742 19.14 22.80 -42.96
C ALA A 742 20.10 22.80 -44.16
N ILE A 743 19.57 23.07 -45.37
CA ILE A 743 20.39 23.14 -46.60
C ILE A 743 21.26 24.40 -46.61
N GLN A 744 20.72 25.55 -46.23
CA GLN A 744 21.45 26.84 -46.23
C GLN A 744 22.53 26.91 -45.14
N ALA A 745 22.41 26.14 -44.06
CA ALA A 745 23.42 26.06 -43.02
C ALA A 745 24.74 25.43 -43.52
N VAL A 746 24.71 24.67 -44.64
CA VAL A 746 25.89 24.01 -45.19
C VAL A 746 26.85 25.04 -45.80
N PRO A 747 28.11 25.10 -45.33
CA PRO A 747 29.12 25.99 -45.91
C PRO A 747 29.29 25.74 -47.41
N GLY A 748 29.20 26.79 -48.22
CA GLY A 748 29.29 26.69 -49.68
C GLY A 748 27.95 26.84 -50.41
N VAL A 749 26.81 26.73 -49.72
CA VAL A 749 25.49 27.01 -50.28
C VAL A 749 25.23 28.52 -50.30
N LYS A 750 24.94 29.08 -51.48
CA LYS A 750 24.58 30.50 -51.65
C LYS A 750 23.08 30.72 -51.50
N ALA A 751 22.28 29.88 -52.15
CA ALA A 751 20.82 29.95 -52.16
C ALA A 751 20.21 28.61 -52.60
N VAL A 752 18.93 28.42 -52.30
CA VAL A 752 18.09 27.36 -52.91
C VAL A 752 17.15 28.07 -53.88
N GLU A 753 17.25 27.76 -55.18
CA GLU A 753 16.58 28.51 -56.25
C GLU A 753 15.20 27.96 -56.57
N ASP A 754 15.07 26.64 -56.64
CA ASP A 754 13.80 25.95 -56.86
C ASP A 754 13.71 24.69 -55.98
N MET A 755 12.49 24.33 -55.61
CA MET A 755 12.20 23.13 -54.86
C MET A 755 10.89 22.54 -55.35
N GLN A 756 10.95 21.33 -55.90
CA GLN A 756 9.79 20.58 -56.32
C GLN A 756 9.57 19.40 -55.38
N VAL A 757 8.30 19.06 -55.19
CA VAL A 757 7.88 17.97 -54.31
C VAL A 757 6.83 17.11 -55.00
N ARG A 758 6.91 15.81 -54.76
CA ARG A 758 5.92 14.83 -55.15
C ARG A 758 5.64 13.92 -53.97
N ARG A 759 4.37 13.61 -53.71
CA ARG A 759 3.99 12.57 -52.74
C ARG A 759 3.53 11.33 -53.48
N ARG A 760 4.27 10.23 -53.34
CA ARG A 760 3.97 8.99 -54.06
C ARG A 760 2.57 8.48 -53.70
N GLY A 761 1.80 8.12 -54.72
CA GLY A 761 0.42 7.63 -54.58
C GLY A 761 -0.63 8.71 -54.25
N TRP A 762 -0.25 9.99 -54.12
CA TRP A 762 -1.20 11.06 -53.77
C TRP A 762 -1.23 12.20 -54.81
N PHE A 763 -0.09 12.82 -55.12
CA PHE A 763 -0.01 13.90 -56.12
C PHE A 763 1.31 13.87 -56.89
N GLY A 764 1.30 14.33 -58.14
CA GLY A 764 2.46 14.39 -59.04
C GLY A 764 3.46 15.50 -58.69
N TRP A 765 4.52 15.68 -59.48
CA TRP A 765 5.49 16.77 -59.23
C TRP A 765 4.82 18.15 -59.28
N ARG A 766 5.08 18.98 -58.27
CA ARG A 766 4.65 20.38 -58.19
C ARG A 766 5.67 21.22 -57.44
N ALA A 767 5.64 22.54 -57.64
CA ALA A 767 6.48 23.46 -56.89
C ALA A 767 6.13 23.43 -55.38
N PHE A 768 7.13 23.30 -54.52
CA PHE A 768 6.96 23.32 -53.07
C PHE A 768 6.93 24.77 -52.58
N ASN A 769 5.77 25.43 -52.77
CA ASN A 769 5.55 26.83 -52.38
C ASN A 769 4.86 27.00 -51.01
N GLU A 770 4.31 25.91 -50.46
CA GLU A 770 3.61 25.88 -49.18
C GLU A 770 4.61 25.98 -48.01
N PHE A 771 4.22 26.59 -46.89
CA PHE A 771 5.09 26.69 -45.70
C PHE A 771 5.40 25.32 -45.08
N SER A 772 4.43 24.41 -45.12
CA SER A 772 4.56 23.04 -44.62
C SER A 772 3.60 22.11 -45.35
N LEU A 773 4.03 20.88 -45.63
CA LEU A 773 3.15 19.82 -46.12
C LEU A 773 2.65 18.99 -44.96
N SER A 774 1.37 19.15 -44.64
CA SER A 774 0.72 18.36 -43.60
C SER A 774 0.48 16.92 -44.05
N VAL A 775 0.71 15.97 -43.14
CA VAL A 775 0.34 14.56 -43.29
C VAL A 775 -0.83 14.24 -42.37
N ALA A 776 -1.50 13.11 -42.61
CA ALA A 776 -2.60 12.72 -41.73
C ALA A 776 -2.07 12.36 -40.31
N PRO A 777 -2.91 12.45 -39.25
CA PRO A 777 -2.50 12.09 -37.89
C PRO A 777 -2.03 10.63 -37.73
N ASP A 778 -2.40 9.72 -38.64
CA ASP A 778 -1.96 8.32 -38.67
C ASP A 778 -0.78 8.06 -39.63
N GLU A 779 -0.18 9.12 -40.17
CA GLU A 779 0.90 9.06 -41.15
C GLU A 779 2.22 9.67 -40.67
N ILE A 780 3.32 9.08 -41.13
CA ILE A 780 4.69 9.51 -40.84
C ILE A 780 5.40 9.90 -42.14
N VAL A 781 6.07 11.04 -42.17
CA VAL A 781 6.89 11.49 -43.31
C VAL A 781 8.08 10.55 -43.48
N ARG A 782 8.33 10.06 -44.70
CA ARG A 782 9.47 9.18 -44.98
C ARG A 782 10.20 9.62 -46.24
N VAL A 783 11.52 9.79 -46.13
CA VAL A 783 12.43 10.04 -47.24
C VAL A 783 13.75 9.34 -46.92
N THR A 784 14.05 8.21 -47.55
CA THR A 784 15.28 7.43 -47.24
C THR A 784 16.38 7.58 -48.28
N ASN A 785 16.05 8.02 -49.50
CA ASN A 785 16.99 8.17 -50.60
C ASN A 785 17.80 6.90 -50.93
N ASP A 786 17.18 5.74 -50.72
CA ASP A 786 17.74 4.43 -51.03
C ASP A 786 17.52 4.09 -52.52
N ARG A 787 18.58 3.63 -53.19
CA ARG A 787 18.53 3.24 -54.60
C ARG A 787 17.81 1.93 -54.83
N ASP A 788 17.89 1.01 -53.87
CA ASP A 788 17.29 -0.32 -53.98
C ASP A 788 15.79 -0.28 -53.66
N LEU A 789 15.35 0.75 -52.90
CA LEU A 789 13.98 0.94 -52.46
C LEU A 789 13.49 2.37 -52.81
N PRO A 790 13.42 2.72 -54.11
CA PRO A 790 13.08 4.06 -54.54
C PRO A 790 11.67 4.48 -54.11
N GLU A 791 10.77 3.54 -53.84
CA GLU A 791 9.41 3.81 -53.34
C GLU A 791 9.36 4.44 -51.94
N ARG A 792 10.48 4.45 -51.20
CA ARG A 792 10.60 5.05 -49.86
C ARG A 792 10.93 6.54 -49.87
N GLY A 793 10.87 7.17 -51.05
CA GLY A 793 11.12 8.60 -51.23
C GLY A 793 12.59 8.88 -51.54
N ALA A 794 12.83 9.78 -52.50
CA ALA A 794 14.17 10.10 -52.98
C ALA A 794 14.42 11.62 -53.03
N VAL A 795 15.68 12.01 -52.82
CA VAL A 795 16.11 13.41 -52.93
C VAL A 795 17.07 13.55 -54.11
N LYS A 796 16.68 14.37 -55.08
CA LYS A 796 17.50 14.74 -56.22
C LYS A 796 18.01 16.16 -56.05
N LEU A 797 19.32 16.29 -55.84
CA LEU A 797 19.99 17.59 -55.78
C LEU A 797 20.55 17.98 -57.16
N VAL A 798 20.12 19.13 -57.67
CA VAL A 798 20.65 19.77 -58.87
C VAL A 798 21.52 20.94 -58.43
N MET A 799 22.81 20.89 -58.73
CA MET A 799 23.78 21.90 -58.27
C MET A 799 24.09 22.88 -59.41
N GLU A 800 23.87 24.17 -59.17
CA GLU A 800 24.18 25.27 -60.11
C GLU A 800 25.22 26.23 -59.50
N GLY A 801 25.98 26.95 -60.33
CA GLY A 801 27.09 27.80 -59.84
C GLY A 801 28.30 27.01 -59.33
N GLY A 802 29.19 27.58 -58.52
CA GLY A 802 30.40 26.90 -58.06
C GLY A 802 31.49 26.65 -59.12
N LEU A 803 32.65 26.17 -58.66
CA LEU A 803 33.82 25.78 -59.46
C LEU A 803 33.63 24.45 -60.20
#